data_AF-A0A1H4SDH3-F1
#
_entry.id   AF-A0A1H4SDH3-F1
#
_cell.length_a   1.000
_cell.length_b   1.000
_cell.length_c   1.000
_cell.angle_alpha   90.00
_cell.angle_beta   90.00
_cell.angle_gamma   90.00
#
_symmetry.space_group_name_H-M   'P 1'
#
loop_
_entity.id
_entity.type
_entity.pdbx_description
1 polymer ?
#
loop_
_entity_poly.entity_id
_entity_poly.type
_entity_poly.pdbx_seq_one_letter_code
_entity_poly.pdbx_strand_id
1 'polypeptide(L)'
;MSEPRGVQVCGSTDAFGPRAGHARGPGTGGDAPPGASHQYDKWGHGNAMAQGTVQVTHTGTSRWRRRTGEYASLAAALEAATDGDVLTIAPGTYRENLVVQRAVTLRGPEGSPGSVRIAPVDGVPLTVRASAVVQDLHVEGQDSAAPALLVEEGTPELMDVRIVTRSAAGIEVRGGARPTVRRCTVDNPAGIGIAVLDGGGGVFEECEVVAAGQAGVAVRGGAHPRLERCRVHHASGTGLSATGENSALEAVGCEIYEVRGSGVQVTQRATAHLTDCDVHRTTADGVTLDTDAVLTLADCRIHDIPENAVDLRSRSVLTLTRTTVRQFGRNGLSVWDPGTRVDANQCEIFDSTGDYPAVWVSDGATVVLDSCRVHDVPDALFVLDRGSRADVVDSDLSQVRNTAVSVSDGATAQLDDCRIREAATGAWFRDHGSGGTLNNCTVDGTQTGVIVTKGADPTIERCTVDSPSEAGFYVSAGGRGSFLNCRVSGSGGYGFHVIDGCRATLRKCRTERCARGGYEFADGGSGGGSGTGPVVEDCTSDEGGSLRPSAARETAVQTVTESPGLLGSIPGQRSTEQEPAATAEPAQPVRTSTDVLGELDALVGLESVKREVRALTDMIEVGRRRRQAGLKAASVKRHLVFTGSPGTGKTTVARLYGEILASLGVLEKGHLVEVSRVDLVGEHIGSTAIRTQEAFERARGGVLFIDEAYALSPEDAGRDFGKEAIDTLVKLMEDHRDAVVVIVAGYTAEMDRFLSVNPGVASRFSRTITFGDYGPDELLRIVGQQADEHEYRLTPAASEALLKYFTAIPKGPAFGNGRTARQTFEAMVERHASRVAQVSDPTTDDLTLLYAEDLPELP
;
A
#
# COMPACT_ATOMS: atom_id res chain seq x y z
N MET A 1 -22.54 -51.79 25.69
CA MET A 1 -23.47 -52.95 25.73
C MET A 1 -24.54 -52.64 24.69
N SER A 2 -24.76 -53.39 23.62
CA SER A 2 -24.46 -54.81 23.36
C SER A 2 -24.15 -55.12 21.89
N GLU A 3 -22.92 -55.61 21.63
CA GLU A 3 -22.57 -56.86 20.91
C GLU A 3 -23.00 -57.16 19.42
N PRO A 4 -22.24 -58.02 18.67
CA PRO A 4 -21.58 -57.58 17.41
C PRO A 4 -21.38 -58.71 16.33
N ARG A 5 -20.26 -58.64 15.57
CA ARG A 5 -19.55 -59.65 14.72
C ARG A 5 -19.87 -59.65 13.21
N GLY A 6 -18.89 -59.78 12.30
CA GLY A 6 -17.42 -59.74 12.48
C GLY A 6 -16.55 -60.20 11.27
N VAL A 7 -15.23 -60.32 11.51
CA VAL A 7 -14.22 -61.23 10.85
C VAL A 7 -13.56 -60.85 9.50
N GLN A 8 -12.31 -60.32 9.58
CA GLN A 8 -10.98 -60.78 9.04
C GLN A 8 -10.90 -61.96 7.99
N VAL A 9 -9.85 -62.24 7.15
CA VAL A 9 -8.43 -61.80 6.95
C VAL A 9 -7.81 -62.38 5.63
N CYS A 10 -6.58 -61.96 5.26
CA CYS A 10 -5.63 -62.52 4.23
C CYS A 10 -5.88 -62.22 2.73
N GLY A 11 -4.87 -62.07 1.84
CA GLY A 11 -3.39 -61.99 2.01
C GLY A 11 -2.63 -62.11 0.65
N SER A 12 -1.44 -61.46 0.52
CA SER A 12 -0.27 -61.66 -0.39
C SER A 12 -0.38 -62.52 -1.69
N THR A 13 0.23 -62.21 -2.86
CA THR A 13 1.66 -61.92 -3.16
C THR A 13 1.89 -61.33 -4.58
N ASP A 14 3.06 -60.71 -4.79
CA ASP A 14 3.98 -60.60 -5.96
C ASP A 14 3.65 -61.35 -7.30
N ALA A 15 4.19 -61.03 -8.51
CA ALA A 15 5.47 -60.38 -8.84
C ALA A 15 5.63 -59.97 -10.34
N PHE A 16 6.70 -59.20 -10.64
CA PHE A 16 7.49 -59.09 -11.90
C PHE A 16 6.87 -58.73 -13.28
N GLY A 17 7.45 -57.71 -13.95
CA GLY A 17 7.46 -57.53 -15.43
C GLY A 17 8.67 -58.24 -16.08
N PRO A 18 9.32 -57.71 -17.15
CA PRO A 18 9.06 -56.48 -17.92
C PRO A 18 9.36 -56.57 -19.46
N ARG A 19 9.41 -55.39 -20.13
CA ARG A 19 10.20 -55.03 -21.35
C ARG A 19 9.84 -55.56 -22.77
N ALA A 20 9.42 -54.58 -23.60
CA ALA A 20 10.05 -54.13 -24.86
C ALA A 20 10.13 -55.00 -26.14
N GLY A 21 9.62 -54.41 -27.25
CA GLY A 21 10.47 -54.14 -28.43
C GLY A 21 10.11 -54.75 -29.79
N HIS A 22 9.86 -53.86 -30.79
CA HIS A 22 9.92 -54.09 -32.26
C HIS A 22 8.87 -55.08 -32.85
N ALA A 23 8.32 -54.97 -34.06
CA ALA A 23 8.93 -54.69 -35.38
C ALA A 23 7.88 -54.31 -36.46
N ARG A 24 8.31 -54.14 -37.72
CA ARG A 24 7.54 -53.71 -38.91
C ARG A 24 6.88 -54.88 -39.69
N GLY A 25 5.87 -54.61 -40.53
CA GLY A 25 5.42 -55.57 -41.56
C GLY A 25 4.26 -55.08 -42.48
N PRO A 26 4.10 -55.61 -43.72
CA PRO A 26 4.07 -54.75 -44.93
C PRO A 26 3.04 -55.09 -46.06
N GLY A 27 3.06 -54.32 -47.17
CA GLY A 27 2.42 -54.61 -48.49
C GLY A 27 1.01 -54.00 -48.68
N THR A 28 0.44 -53.71 -49.86
CA THR A 28 0.81 -53.68 -51.32
C THR A 28 -0.09 -52.62 -52.01
N GLY A 29 -0.03 -52.21 -53.30
CA GLY A 29 0.77 -52.56 -54.49
C GLY A 29 -0.11 -52.91 -55.71
N GLY A 30 -0.13 -52.10 -56.80
CA GLY A 30 -0.89 -52.35 -58.04
C GLY A 30 -0.95 -51.17 -59.05
N ASP A 31 -1.02 -51.47 -60.36
CA ASP A 31 -0.70 -50.59 -61.52
C ASP A 31 -1.84 -49.73 -62.16
N ALA A 32 -1.47 -48.89 -63.15
CA ALA A 32 -2.27 -47.91 -63.94
C ALA A 32 -2.76 -48.49 -65.32
N PRO A 33 -3.11 -47.75 -66.42
CA PRO A 33 -3.41 -46.32 -66.71
C PRO A 33 -4.72 -46.15 -67.59
N PRO A 34 -4.86 -45.28 -68.63
CA PRO A 34 -4.91 -43.79 -68.70
C PRO A 34 -6.20 -43.18 -69.34
N GLY A 35 -6.49 -41.90 -69.02
CA GLY A 35 -6.90 -40.86 -69.99
C GLY A 35 -8.38 -40.70 -70.43
N ALA A 36 -9.01 -39.58 -70.02
CA ALA A 36 -10.08 -38.90 -70.78
C ALA A 36 -10.23 -37.43 -70.34
N SER A 37 -10.51 -36.53 -71.28
CA SER A 37 -10.70 -35.08 -71.08
C SER A 37 -12.15 -34.72 -70.73
N HIS A 38 -12.38 -33.72 -69.87
CA HIS A 38 -13.43 -32.71 -70.08
C HIS A 38 -13.17 -31.42 -69.28
N GLN A 39 -13.92 -30.37 -69.61
CA GLN A 39 -13.70 -28.96 -69.30
C GLN A 39 -14.77 -28.44 -68.30
N TYR A 40 -14.74 -27.15 -67.95
CA TYR A 40 -15.55 -26.43 -66.93
C TYR A 40 -15.07 -26.64 -65.47
N ASP A 41 -15.01 -25.62 -64.59
CA ASP A 41 -15.41 -24.22 -64.75
C ASP A 41 -14.60 -23.21 -63.89
N LYS A 42 -14.69 -21.91 -64.23
CA LYS A 42 -14.06 -20.79 -63.49
C LYS A 42 -14.99 -20.19 -62.43
N TRP A 43 -14.66 -20.29 -61.14
CA TRP A 43 -14.93 -19.28 -60.10
C TRP A 43 -13.89 -19.50 -58.97
N GLY A 44 -13.30 -18.52 -58.29
CA GLY A 44 -13.55 -17.08 -58.33
C GLY A 44 -13.20 -16.39 -57.00
N HIS A 45 -12.10 -16.75 -56.33
CA HIS A 45 -11.65 -16.05 -55.12
C HIS A 45 -10.83 -14.81 -55.51
N GLY A 46 -11.45 -13.63 -55.40
CA GLY A 46 -10.79 -12.37 -55.67
C GLY A 46 -9.86 -11.97 -54.53
N ASN A 47 -8.57 -11.81 -54.83
CA ASN A 47 -7.69 -10.96 -54.02
C ASN A 47 -8.29 -9.54 -54.03
N ALA A 48 -8.61 -9.00 -52.86
CA ALA A 48 -8.89 -7.58 -52.72
C ALA A 48 -7.60 -6.81 -53.04
N MET A 49 -7.57 -6.09 -54.16
CA MET A 49 -6.37 -5.37 -54.60
C MET A 49 -5.94 -4.33 -53.55
N ALA A 50 -4.64 -4.31 -53.24
CA ALA A 50 -4.02 -3.19 -52.54
C ALA A 50 -4.24 -1.90 -53.34
N GLN A 51 -4.61 -0.81 -52.67
CA GLN A 51 -4.94 0.47 -53.32
C GLN A 51 -3.77 1.46 -53.25
N GLY A 52 -2.56 1.03 -53.63
CA GLY A 52 -1.39 1.90 -53.69
C GLY A 52 -0.26 1.30 -54.52
N THR A 53 0.47 2.14 -55.26
CA THR A 53 1.70 1.76 -55.97
C THR A 53 2.93 2.06 -55.11
N VAL A 54 4.02 1.33 -55.33
CA VAL A 54 5.30 1.56 -54.64
C VAL A 54 6.37 1.86 -55.67
N GLN A 55 7.09 2.96 -55.50
CA GLN A 55 8.21 3.35 -56.37
C GLN A 55 9.55 3.07 -55.69
N VAL A 56 10.34 2.15 -56.27
CA VAL A 56 11.71 1.85 -55.82
C VAL A 56 12.69 2.71 -56.61
N THR A 57 13.47 3.53 -55.92
CA THR A 57 14.55 4.36 -56.47
C THR A 57 15.89 3.75 -56.12
N HIS A 58 16.54 3.12 -57.11
CA HIS A 58 17.86 2.51 -56.91
C HIS A 58 18.98 3.57 -56.82
N THR A 59 19.79 3.53 -55.76
CA THR A 59 20.83 4.55 -55.50
C THR A 59 22.22 4.21 -56.05
N GLY A 60 22.41 2.98 -56.56
CA GLY A 60 23.70 2.46 -57.01
C GLY A 60 24.44 3.32 -58.06
N THR A 61 25.77 3.35 -57.96
CA THR A 61 26.68 4.20 -58.76
C THR A 61 26.73 3.88 -60.25
N SER A 62 26.19 2.73 -60.69
CA SER A 62 26.18 2.36 -62.11
C SER A 62 25.10 3.09 -62.91
N ARG A 63 25.50 3.78 -64.00
CA ARG A 63 24.60 4.53 -64.90
C ARG A 63 23.43 3.71 -65.47
N TRP A 64 23.52 2.38 -65.47
CA TRP A 64 22.50 1.47 -66.00
C TRP A 64 21.42 1.05 -64.99
N ARG A 65 21.64 1.24 -63.67
CA ARG A 65 20.68 0.81 -62.62
C ARG A 65 19.76 1.91 -62.08
N ARG A 66 19.93 3.18 -62.49
CA ARG A 66 18.99 4.28 -62.16
C ARG A 66 17.67 4.17 -62.94
N ARG A 67 16.92 3.10 -62.70
CA ARG A 67 15.53 2.96 -63.14
C ARG A 67 14.65 2.95 -61.90
N THR A 68 13.59 3.75 -61.91
CA THR A 68 12.49 3.61 -60.96
C THR A 68 11.66 2.40 -61.35
N GLY A 69 11.49 1.46 -60.42
CA GLY A 69 10.56 0.33 -60.58
C GLY A 69 9.23 0.64 -59.89
N GLU A 70 8.11 0.40 -60.56
CA GLU A 70 6.77 0.47 -59.96
C GLU A 70 6.27 -0.93 -59.62
N TYR A 71 5.82 -1.10 -58.38
CA TYR A 71 5.38 -2.38 -57.84
C TYR A 71 3.95 -2.25 -57.29
N ALA A 72 3.19 -3.35 -57.39
CA ALA A 72 1.80 -3.43 -56.95
C ALA A 72 1.64 -3.84 -55.47
N SER A 73 2.73 -4.15 -54.77
CA SER A 73 2.77 -4.43 -53.33
C SER A 73 4.12 -4.04 -52.73
N LEU A 74 4.15 -3.83 -51.42
CA LEU A 74 5.36 -3.51 -50.65
C LEU A 74 6.28 -4.71 -50.53
N ALA A 75 5.76 -5.94 -50.36
CA ALA A 75 6.58 -7.14 -50.33
C ALA A 75 7.37 -7.32 -51.64
N ALA A 76 6.74 -7.16 -52.81
CA ALA A 76 7.41 -7.27 -54.10
C ALA A 76 8.48 -6.17 -54.32
N ALA A 77 8.23 -4.96 -53.79
CA ALA A 77 9.21 -3.87 -53.81
C ALA A 77 10.43 -4.19 -52.91
N LEU A 78 10.20 -4.72 -51.71
CA LEU A 78 11.25 -5.13 -50.77
C LEU A 78 12.09 -6.30 -51.29
N GLU A 79 11.46 -7.30 -51.93
CA GLU A 79 12.17 -8.43 -52.56
C GLU A 79 13.13 -7.97 -53.66
N ALA A 80 12.73 -6.96 -54.45
CA ALA A 80 13.52 -6.42 -55.55
C ALA A 80 14.54 -5.34 -55.13
N ALA A 81 14.36 -4.71 -53.97
CA ALA A 81 15.25 -3.69 -53.45
C ALA A 81 16.60 -4.26 -52.99
N THR A 82 17.64 -3.44 -53.07
CA THR A 82 19.00 -3.70 -52.58
C THR A 82 19.40 -2.69 -51.50
N ASP A 83 20.45 -2.97 -50.73
CA ASP A 83 20.90 -2.09 -49.66
C ASP A 83 21.21 -0.67 -50.18
N GLY A 84 20.70 0.34 -49.48
CA GLY A 84 20.79 1.75 -49.85
C GLY A 84 19.67 2.24 -50.79
N ASP A 85 18.74 1.40 -51.23
CA ASP A 85 17.63 1.83 -52.08
C ASP A 85 16.52 2.54 -51.29
N VAL A 86 15.81 3.46 -51.95
CA VAL A 86 14.72 4.25 -51.37
C VAL A 86 13.38 3.83 -51.98
N LEU A 87 12.45 3.41 -51.13
CA LEU A 87 11.09 2.98 -51.47
C LEU A 87 10.12 4.09 -51.07
N THR A 88 9.66 4.85 -52.06
CA THR A 88 8.61 5.85 -51.88
C THR A 88 7.25 5.19 -52.04
N ILE A 89 6.43 5.26 -50.99
CA ILE A 89 5.16 4.55 -50.90
C ILE A 89 4.00 5.52 -51.17
N ALA A 90 3.12 5.20 -52.11
CA ALA A 90 1.95 6.03 -52.38
C ALA A 90 0.90 5.91 -51.24
N PRO A 91 0.04 6.94 -51.03
CA PRO A 91 -1.09 6.83 -50.13
C PRO A 91 -1.95 5.59 -50.41
N GLY A 92 -2.33 4.86 -49.36
CA GLY A 92 -3.13 3.64 -49.48
C GLY A 92 -3.07 2.75 -48.25
N THR A 93 -3.94 1.74 -48.22
CA THR A 93 -3.90 0.65 -47.23
C THR A 93 -3.28 -0.60 -47.85
N TYR A 94 -2.22 -1.09 -47.22
CA TYR A 94 -1.45 -2.27 -47.58
C TYR A 94 -1.76 -3.38 -46.58
N ARG A 95 -2.38 -4.48 -47.05
CA ARG A 95 -2.82 -5.61 -46.23
C ARG A 95 -1.88 -6.80 -46.34
N GLU A 96 -0.60 -6.57 -46.09
CA GLU A 96 0.48 -7.56 -46.21
C GLU A 96 1.45 -7.41 -45.02
N ASN A 97 1.96 -8.54 -44.52
CA ASN A 97 2.97 -8.56 -43.45
C ASN A 97 4.35 -8.25 -44.05
N LEU A 98 5.00 -7.19 -43.58
CA LEU A 98 6.26 -6.70 -44.15
C LEU A 98 7.46 -7.19 -43.35
N VAL A 99 8.46 -7.73 -44.04
CA VAL A 99 9.74 -8.14 -43.43
C VAL A 99 10.89 -7.43 -44.12
N VAL A 100 11.49 -6.46 -43.43
CA VAL A 100 12.58 -5.63 -43.93
C VAL A 100 13.92 -6.28 -43.59
N GLN A 101 14.46 -7.03 -44.57
CA GLN A 101 15.70 -7.81 -44.43
C GLN A 101 16.94 -7.11 -45.01
N ARG A 102 16.81 -5.87 -45.48
CA ARG A 102 17.84 -5.09 -46.18
C ARG A 102 17.90 -3.67 -45.65
N ALA A 103 19.05 -3.03 -45.76
CA ALA A 103 19.29 -1.66 -45.29
C ALA A 103 18.70 -0.64 -46.30
N VAL A 104 17.38 -0.62 -46.41
CA VAL A 104 16.61 0.24 -47.33
C VAL A 104 15.97 1.42 -46.58
N THR A 105 15.52 2.44 -47.31
CA THR A 105 14.67 3.51 -46.77
C THR A 105 13.23 3.29 -47.23
N LEU A 106 12.31 3.02 -46.30
CA LEU A 106 10.86 3.00 -46.52
C LEU A 106 10.28 4.37 -46.13
N ARG A 107 9.64 5.07 -47.07
CA ARG A 107 9.14 6.42 -46.81
C ARG A 107 7.75 6.68 -47.38
N GLY A 108 6.87 7.23 -46.55
CA GLY A 108 5.62 7.82 -47.00
C GLY A 108 5.79 9.16 -47.74
N PRO A 109 4.70 9.78 -48.22
CA PRO A 109 4.73 11.10 -48.84
C PRO A 109 4.93 12.22 -47.80
N GLU A 110 5.84 13.15 -48.09
CA GLU A 110 6.07 14.33 -47.25
C GLU A 110 4.78 15.12 -46.96
N GLY A 111 4.63 15.56 -45.71
CA GLY A 111 3.49 16.38 -45.28
C GLY A 111 2.13 15.67 -45.26
N SER A 112 2.08 14.36 -45.48
CA SER A 112 0.85 13.55 -45.44
C SER A 112 0.96 12.40 -44.41
N PRO A 113 1.17 12.68 -43.11
CA PRO A 113 1.35 11.66 -42.09
C PRO A 113 0.15 10.73 -42.01
N GLY A 114 0.40 9.41 -41.94
CA GLY A 114 -0.63 8.38 -41.89
C GLY A 114 -1.37 8.11 -43.20
N SER A 115 -0.96 8.71 -44.32
CA SER A 115 -1.51 8.41 -45.65
C SER A 115 -1.15 7.00 -46.14
N VAL A 116 -0.06 6.42 -45.64
CA VAL A 116 0.38 5.04 -45.89
C VAL A 116 0.05 4.19 -44.67
N ARG A 117 -0.91 3.26 -44.79
CA ARG A 117 -1.36 2.39 -43.70
C ARG A 117 -0.95 0.94 -43.98
N ILE A 118 -0.12 0.37 -43.12
CA ILE A 118 0.21 -1.07 -43.12
C ILE A 118 -0.73 -1.73 -42.10
N ALA A 119 -1.68 -2.52 -42.61
CA ALA A 119 -2.80 -3.07 -41.84
C ALA A 119 -3.14 -4.49 -42.35
N PRO A 120 -2.31 -5.50 -42.04
CA PRO A 120 -2.64 -6.90 -42.34
C PRO A 120 -3.90 -7.35 -41.56
N VAL A 121 -4.41 -8.52 -41.93
CA VAL A 121 -5.53 -9.15 -41.21
C VAL A 121 -5.06 -9.88 -39.95
N ASP A 122 -3.82 -10.40 -39.95
CA ASP A 122 -3.27 -11.25 -38.90
C ASP A 122 -1.72 -11.28 -38.97
N GLY A 123 -1.06 -11.58 -37.84
CA GLY A 123 0.40 -11.57 -37.70
C GLY A 123 1.01 -10.18 -37.48
N VAL A 124 2.33 -10.06 -37.67
CA VAL A 124 3.11 -8.83 -37.48
C VAL A 124 3.06 -7.93 -38.73
N PRO A 125 2.46 -6.73 -38.67
CA PRO A 125 2.44 -5.75 -39.75
C PRO A 125 3.83 -5.36 -40.29
N LEU A 126 4.78 -5.06 -39.41
CA LEU A 126 6.12 -4.63 -39.78
C LEU A 126 7.20 -5.29 -38.92
N THR A 127 8.01 -6.15 -39.53
CA THR A 127 9.20 -6.76 -38.93
C THR A 127 10.46 -6.17 -39.55
N VAL A 128 11.41 -5.74 -38.74
CA VAL A 128 12.69 -5.14 -39.18
C VAL A 128 13.86 -5.99 -38.69
N ARG A 129 14.69 -6.44 -39.63
CA ARG A 129 15.85 -7.33 -39.43
C ARG A 129 17.14 -6.77 -40.06
N ALA A 130 17.21 -5.46 -40.24
CA ALA A 130 18.33 -4.75 -40.84
C ALA A 130 18.36 -3.31 -40.34
N SER A 131 19.49 -2.62 -40.52
CA SER A 131 19.59 -1.17 -40.28
C SER A 131 18.91 -0.37 -41.41
N ALA A 132 17.60 -0.53 -41.53
CA ALA A 132 16.73 0.19 -42.44
C ALA A 132 16.25 1.51 -41.83
N VAL A 133 15.82 2.44 -42.68
CA VAL A 133 15.11 3.67 -42.26
C VAL A 133 13.64 3.49 -42.58
N VAL A 134 12.75 3.77 -41.63
CA VAL A 134 11.30 3.70 -41.78
C VAL A 134 10.70 5.03 -41.35
N GLN A 135 10.04 5.74 -42.27
CA GLN A 135 9.55 7.09 -42.02
C GLN A 135 8.16 7.36 -42.61
N ASP A 136 7.38 8.20 -41.92
CA ASP A 136 6.07 8.73 -42.36
C ASP A 136 4.99 7.65 -42.57
N LEU A 137 5.05 6.54 -41.81
CA LEU A 137 4.13 5.39 -41.95
C LEU A 137 3.13 5.29 -40.78
N HIS A 138 1.99 4.68 -41.05
CA HIS A 138 1.01 4.28 -40.03
C HIS A 138 0.84 2.75 -40.02
N VAL A 139 0.90 2.16 -38.83
CA VAL A 139 0.91 0.71 -38.61
C VAL A 139 -0.27 0.30 -37.75
N GLU A 140 -1.04 -0.69 -38.20
CA GLU A 140 -2.20 -1.24 -37.49
C GLU A 140 -2.03 -2.75 -37.32
N GLY A 141 -1.98 -3.22 -36.07
CA GLY A 141 -2.01 -4.63 -35.70
C GLY A 141 -3.30 -4.98 -34.97
N GLN A 142 -3.72 -6.24 -35.05
CA GLN A 142 -4.87 -6.79 -34.30
C GLN A 142 -4.58 -8.19 -33.72
N ASP A 143 -3.41 -8.77 -33.99
CA ASP A 143 -2.97 -10.06 -33.45
C ASP A 143 -2.53 -9.86 -31.98
N SER A 144 -3.26 -10.48 -31.05
CA SER A 144 -3.02 -10.39 -29.61
C SER A 144 -1.86 -11.27 -29.10
N ALA A 145 -1.30 -12.14 -29.94
CA ALA A 145 -0.13 -12.96 -29.64
C ALA A 145 1.17 -12.40 -30.24
N ALA A 146 1.09 -11.40 -31.13
CA ALA A 146 2.23 -10.79 -31.80
C ALA A 146 2.28 -9.26 -31.61
N PRO A 147 3.46 -8.61 -31.79
CA PRO A 147 3.58 -7.16 -31.78
C PRO A 147 3.16 -6.51 -33.12
N ALA A 148 2.81 -5.22 -33.09
CA ALA A 148 2.49 -4.46 -34.30
C ALA A 148 3.74 -4.06 -35.12
N LEU A 149 4.83 -3.71 -34.43
CA LEU A 149 6.14 -3.46 -35.01
C LEU A 149 7.20 -4.26 -34.24
N LEU A 150 7.89 -5.16 -34.92
CA LEU A 150 8.94 -6.01 -34.35
C LEU A 150 10.33 -5.63 -34.89
N VAL A 151 11.29 -5.41 -33.99
CA VAL A 151 12.70 -5.22 -34.33
C VAL A 151 13.51 -6.35 -33.71
N GLU A 152 14.10 -7.21 -34.55
CA GLU A 152 14.85 -8.39 -34.09
C GLU A 152 16.36 -8.24 -34.25
N GLU A 153 16.83 -7.48 -35.25
CA GLU A 153 18.24 -7.37 -35.59
C GLU A 153 18.61 -5.96 -36.07
N GLY A 154 19.87 -5.58 -35.84
CA GLY A 154 20.47 -4.35 -36.37
C GLY A 154 20.14 -3.07 -35.60
N THR A 155 20.32 -1.95 -36.30
CA THR A 155 20.17 -0.58 -35.76
C THR A 155 19.27 0.28 -36.66
N PRO A 156 18.00 -0.10 -36.88
CA PRO A 156 17.12 0.67 -37.75
C PRO A 156 16.74 2.02 -37.16
N GLU A 157 16.42 2.98 -38.03
CA GLU A 157 15.86 4.27 -37.67
C GLU A 157 14.35 4.26 -37.97
N LEU A 158 13.53 4.47 -36.94
CA LEU A 158 12.07 4.60 -37.06
C LEU A 158 11.71 6.05 -36.74
N MET A 159 11.09 6.78 -37.66
CA MET A 159 10.86 8.23 -37.49
C MET A 159 9.48 8.66 -37.95
N ASP A 160 8.77 9.43 -37.13
CA ASP A 160 7.40 9.90 -37.42
C ASP A 160 6.42 8.75 -37.76
N VAL A 161 6.62 7.57 -37.14
CA VAL A 161 5.77 6.38 -37.32
C VAL A 161 4.64 6.39 -36.30
N ARG A 162 3.39 6.26 -36.77
CA ARG A 162 2.21 6.12 -35.93
C ARG A 162 1.81 4.65 -35.83
N ILE A 163 1.59 4.14 -34.62
CA ILE A 163 1.18 2.76 -34.36
C ILE A 163 -0.12 2.82 -33.57
N VAL A 164 -1.20 2.27 -34.14
CA VAL A 164 -2.52 2.18 -33.49
C VAL A 164 -2.96 0.73 -33.57
N THR A 165 -2.97 0.02 -32.45
CA THR A 165 -3.03 -1.44 -32.46
C THR A 165 -3.85 -2.03 -31.31
N ARG A 166 -4.18 -3.31 -31.41
CA ARG A 166 -4.69 -4.15 -30.31
C ARG A 166 -3.83 -5.41 -30.15
N SER A 167 -2.53 -5.23 -30.26
CA SER A 167 -1.52 -6.30 -30.28
C SER A 167 -0.90 -6.58 -28.90
N ALA A 168 -0.15 -7.68 -28.80
CA ALA A 168 0.61 -8.01 -27.59
C ALA A 168 1.53 -6.85 -27.15
N ALA A 169 2.19 -6.21 -28.12
CA ALA A 169 2.93 -4.96 -27.95
C ALA A 169 2.75 -4.03 -29.17
N GLY A 170 2.90 -2.72 -28.97
CA GLY A 170 2.96 -1.74 -30.06
C GLY A 170 4.29 -1.81 -30.80
N ILE A 171 5.39 -1.58 -30.07
CA ILE A 171 6.76 -1.85 -30.53
C ILE A 171 7.34 -2.96 -29.66
N GLU A 172 7.90 -3.99 -30.27
CA GLU A 172 8.74 -4.98 -29.59
C GLU A 172 10.16 -4.92 -30.15
N VAL A 173 11.16 -4.79 -29.27
CA VAL A 173 12.58 -4.85 -29.61
C VAL A 173 13.20 -6.03 -28.86
N ARG A 174 13.81 -6.96 -29.59
CA ARG A 174 14.43 -8.17 -29.02
C ARG A 174 15.73 -8.55 -29.71
N GLY A 175 16.32 -9.68 -29.33
CA GLY A 175 17.44 -10.30 -30.05
C GLY A 175 18.74 -9.49 -30.05
N GLY A 176 18.91 -8.57 -29.10
CA GLY A 176 20.06 -7.66 -29.09
C GLY A 176 19.95 -6.45 -30.04
N ALA A 177 18.80 -6.23 -30.71
CA ALA A 177 18.61 -5.06 -31.57
C ALA A 177 18.74 -3.73 -30.81
N ARG A 178 19.14 -2.67 -31.54
CA ARG A 178 19.35 -1.31 -31.02
C ARG A 178 18.77 -0.25 -31.98
N PRO A 179 17.45 -0.18 -32.17
CA PRO A 179 16.82 0.86 -32.98
C PRO A 179 17.04 2.27 -32.42
N THR A 180 16.91 3.26 -33.29
CA THR A 180 16.66 4.65 -32.91
C THR A 180 15.24 5.02 -33.33
N VAL A 181 14.37 5.32 -32.37
CA VAL A 181 12.94 5.59 -32.58
C VAL A 181 12.68 7.05 -32.25
N ARG A 182 12.11 7.82 -33.18
CA ARG A 182 11.99 9.28 -33.08
C ARG A 182 10.59 9.76 -33.39
N ARG A 183 9.98 10.53 -32.48
CA ARG A 183 8.65 11.16 -32.68
C ARG A 183 7.56 10.16 -33.10
N CYS A 184 7.68 8.92 -32.64
CA CYS A 184 6.70 7.87 -32.91
C CYS A 184 5.61 7.88 -31.83
N THR A 185 4.36 7.65 -32.24
CA THR A 185 3.21 7.52 -31.34
C THR A 185 2.76 6.06 -31.29
N VAL A 186 2.52 5.53 -30.10
CA VAL A 186 2.05 4.16 -29.87
C VAL A 186 0.77 4.17 -29.04
N ASP A 187 -0.33 3.72 -29.63
CA ASP A 187 -1.64 3.52 -29.00
C ASP A 187 -1.96 2.02 -28.99
N ASN A 188 -2.05 1.40 -27.80
CA ASN A 188 -2.28 -0.05 -27.66
C ASN A 188 -3.13 -0.44 -26.43
N PRO A 189 -4.45 -0.27 -26.44
CA PRO A 189 -5.35 -0.61 -25.33
C PRO A 189 -5.47 -2.11 -25.01
N ALA A 190 -4.83 -3.00 -25.78
CA ALA A 190 -4.88 -4.45 -25.53
C ALA A 190 -3.62 -5.03 -24.87
N GLY A 191 -2.51 -4.27 -24.82
CA GLY A 191 -1.21 -4.83 -24.43
C GLY A 191 -0.19 -3.77 -24.02
N ILE A 192 1.09 -4.08 -24.24
CA ILE A 192 2.20 -3.20 -23.88
C ILE A 192 2.37 -2.11 -24.96
N GLY A 193 2.73 -0.88 -24.57
CA GLY A 193 3.13 0.15 -25.54
C GLY A 193 4.44 -0.23 -26.23
N ILE A 194 5.55 -0.12 -25.50
CA ILE A 194 6.90 -0.49 -25.97
C ILE A 194 7.46 -1.62 -25.10
N ALA A 195 7.72 -2.78 -25.68
CA ALA A 195 8.37 -3.91 -25.04
C ALA A 195 9.84 -4.00 -25.50
N VAL A 196 10.79 -4.03 -24.57
CA VAL A 196 12.21 -4.21 -24.84
C VAL A 196 12.70 -5.44 -24.08
N LEU A 197 13.05 -6.48 -24.85
CA LEU A 197 13.15 -7.87 -24.42
C LEU A 197 14.52 -8.45 -24.79
N ASP A 198 14.90 -9.57 -24.18
CA ASP A 198 15.95 -10.50 -24.66
C ASP A 198 17.24 -9.81 -25.14
N GLY A 199 17.88 -9.06 -24.23
CA GLY A 199 19.10 -8.31 -24.53
C GLY A 199 18.93 -7.09 -25.44
N GLY A 200 17.71 -6.76 -25.87
CA GLY A 200 17.33 -5.61 -26.69
C GLY A 200 17.63 -4.26 -26.02
N GLY A 201 17.44 -3.15 -26.76
CA GLY A 201 17.72 -1.81 -26.28
C GLY A 201 17.42 -0.77 -27.34
N GLY A 202 18.22 0.29 -27.40
CA GLY A 202 18.06 1.37 -28.38
C GLY A 202 17.65 2.69 -27.71
N VAL A 203 17.47 3.71 -28.53
CA VAL A 203 17.09 5.07 -28.08
C VAL A 203 15.70 5.39 -28.59
N PHE A 204 14.82 5.83 -27.69
CA PHE A 204 13.49 6.32 -28.00
C PHE A 204 13.46 7.80 -27.64
N GLU A 205 13.27 8.67 -28.63
CA GLU A 205 13.42 10.12 -28.51
C GLU A 205 12.11 10.79 -28.95
N GLU A 206 11.52 11.60 -28.06
CA GLU A 206 10.26 12.33 -28.29
C GLU A 206 9.08 11.40 -28.66
N CYS A 207 9.11 10.15 -28.20
CA CYS A 207 8.04 9.19 -28.40
C CYS A 207 6.87 9.40 -27.42
N GLU A 208 5.66 9.08 -27.87
CA GLU A 208 4.45 9.17 -27.07
C GLU A 208 3.77 7.80 -27.00
N VAL A 209 3.59 7.27 -25.79
CA VAL A 209 2.86 6.03 -25.52
C VAL A 209 1.55 6.39 -24.83
N VAL A 210 0.44 6.01 -25.46
CA VAL A 210 -0.92 6.36 -25.05
C VAL A 210 -1.72 5.08 -24.81
N ALA A 211 -2.57 5.11 -23.78
CA ALA A 211 -3.63 4.12 -23.58
C ALA A 211 -3.14 2.66 -23.58
N ALA A 212 -1.94 2.38 -23.05
CA ALA A 212 -1.41 1.02 -22.99
C ALA A 212 -2.28 0.15 -22.07
N GLY A 213 -2.82 -0.97 -22.59
CA GLY A 213 -3.67 -1.89 -21.82
C GLY A 213 -2.93 -2.61 -20.69
N GLN A 214 -1.60 -2.61 -20.72
CA GLN A 214 -0.71 -3.12 -19.68
C GLN A 214 0.32 -2.06 -19.30
N ALA A 215 1.62 -2.34 -19.44
CA ALA A 215 2.68 -1.37 -19.21
C ALA A 215 2.85 -0.42 -20.41
N GLY A 216 3.12 0.86 -20.15
CA GLY A 216 3.50 1.83 -21.19
C GLY A 216 4.84 1.45 -21.83
N VAL A 217 5.89 1.31 -21.02
CA VAL A 217 7.16 0.71 -21.43
C VAL A 217 7.53 -0.43 -20.50
N ALA A 218 7.83 -1.60 -21.05
CA ALA A 218 8.26 -2.79 -20.30
C ALA A 218 9.67 -3.24 -20.75
N VAL A 219 10.58 -3.36 -19.78
CA VAL A 219 11.97 -3.79 -19.97
C VAL A 219 12.19 -5.10 -19.20
N ARG A 220 12.58 -6.17 -19.90
CA ARG A 220 12.88 -7.47 -19.27
C ARG A 220 13.93 -8.28 -20.04
N GLY A 221 14.48 -9.31 -19.40
CA GLY A 221 15.37 -10.27 -20.06
C GLY A 221 16.74 -9.68 -20.42
N GLY A 222 17.33 -8.85 -19.55
CA GLY A 222 18.64 -8.24 -19.79
C GLY A 222 18.62 -7.10 -20.81
N ALA A 223 17.46 -6.47 -21.01
CA ALA A 223 17.28 -5.37 -21.94
C ALA A 223 17.75 -4.02 -21.37
N HIS A 224 18.19 -3.13 -22.26
CA HIS A 224 18.79 -1.82 -21.93
C HIS A 224 18.34 -0.69 -22.90
N PRO A 225 17.08 -0.24 -22.86
CA PRO A 225 16.65 0.94 -23.62
C PRO A 225 16.94 2.26 -22.88
N ARG A 226 17.05 3.33 -23.68
CA ARG A 226 17.15 4.72 -23.24
C ARG A 226 15.96 5.51 -23.79
N LEU A 227 15.22 6.18 -22.91
CA LEU A 227 14.11 7.07 -23.26
C LEU A 227 14.58 8.53 -23.09
N GLU A 228 14.30 9.39 -24.08
CA GLU A 228 14.60 10.81 -24.03
C GLU A 228 13.36 11.63 -24.41
N ARG A 229 12.91 12.52 -23.51
CA ARG A 229 11.78 13.43 -23.76
C ARG A 229 10.49 12.70 -24.17
N CYS A 230 10.31 11.47 -23.72
CA CYS A 230 9.15 10.64 -24.00
C CYS A 230 7.99 10.94 -23.06
N ARG A 231 6.76 10.83 -23.55
CA ARG A 231 5.53 10.86 -22.74
C ARG A 231 4.92 9.47 -22.66
N VAL A 232 4.53 9.03 -21.47
CA VAL A 232 3.87 7.74 -21.25
C VAL A 232 2.64 7.97 -20.39
N HIS A 233 1.45 7.79 -20.94
CA HIS A 233 0.22 8.13 -20.22
C HIS A 233 -1.01 7.27 -20.56
N HIS A 234 -1.98 7.30 -19.64
CA HIS A 234 -3.24 6.56 -19.75
C HIS A 234 -3.02 5.03 -19.77
N ALA A 235 -1.90 4.56 -19.22
CA ALA A 235 -1.61 3.14 -19.09
C ALA A 235 -2.49 2.50 -17.99
N SER A 236 -3.11 1.36 -18.31
CA SER A 236 -3.96 0.61 -17.38
C SER A 236 -3.16 -0.20 -16.35
N GLY A 237 -1.91 -0.55 -16.66
CA GLY A 237 -0.94 -1.13 -15.75
C GLY A 237 0.03 -0.08 -15.24
N THR A 238 1.33 -0.30 -15.45
CA THR A 238 2.39 0.63 -15.04
C THR A 238 2.80 1.59 -16.16
N GLY A 239 3.34 2.75 -15.80
CA GLY A 239 3.90 3.68 -16.80
C GLY A 239 5.20 3.11 -17.38
N LEU A 240 6.22 3.03 -16.53
CA LEU A 240 7.51 2.41 -16.83
C LEU A 240 7.73 1.18 -15.94
N SER A 241 8.13 0.06 -16.54
CA SER A 241 8.46 -1.17 -15.82
C SER A 241 9.81 -1.71 -16.24
N ALA A 242 10.68 -2.01 -15.27
CA ALA A 242 11.91 -2.77 -15.47
C ALA A 242 11.93 -3.98 -14.54
N THR A 243 12.08 -5.19 -15.09
CA THR A 243 12.04 -6.42 -14.30
C THR A 243 13.06 -7.47 -14.75
N GLY A 244 13.58 -8.22 -13.77
CA GLY A 244 14.52 -9.31 -13.97
C GLY A 244 15.99 -8.88 -14.01
N GLU A 245 16.88 -9.85 -13.76
CA GLU A 245 18.33 -9.62 -13.71
C GLU A 245 18.88 -8.99 -14.98
N ASN A 246 19.80 -8.04 -14.78
CA ASN A 246 20.49 -7.29 -15.83
C ASN A 246 19.56 -6.46 -16.72
N SER A 247 18.26 -6.36 -16.46
CA SER A 247 17.41 -5.37 -17.10
C SER A 247 17.75 -3.98 -16.55
N ALA A 248 18.00 -3.00 -17.44
CA ALA A 248 18.22 -1.60 -17.04
C ALA A 248 17.36 -0.65 -17.87
N LEU A 249 16.78 0.37 -17.26
CA LEU A 249 16.05 1.43 -17.95
C LEU A 249 16.71 2.79 -17.69
N GLU A 250 17.12 3.49 -18.74
CA GLU A 250 17.50 4.91 -18.65
C GLU A 250 16.36 5.79 -19.18
N ALA A 251 15.99 6.84 -18.46
CA ALA A 251 14.98 7.82 -18.90
C ALA A 251 15.41 9.24 -18.55
N VAL A 252 15.36 10.15 -19.52
CA VAL A 252 15.83 11.54 -19.39
C VAL A 252 14.78 12.52 -19.93
N GLY A 253 14.30 13.44 -19.10
CA GLY A 253 13.29 14.43 -19.49
C GLY A 253 11.91 13.84 -19.78
N CYS A 254 11.59 12.67 -19.22
CA CYS A 254 10.35 11.95 -19.54
C CYS A 254 9.20 12.30 -18.60
N GLU A 255 7.97 12.30 -19.13
CA GLU A 255 6.73 12.58 -18.37
C GLU A 255 5.88 11.30 -18.30
N ILE A 256 5.45 10.91 -17.10
CA ILE A 256 4.69 9.69 -16.84
C ILE A 256 3.44 10.04 -16.05
N TYR A 257 2.25 9.93 -16.65
CA TYR A 257 1.03 10.46 -16.02
C TYR A 257 -0.30 9.78 -16.38
N GLU A 258 -1.32 9.98 -15.54
CA GLU A 258 -2.66 9.38 -15.70
C GLU A 258 -2.57 7.85 -15.82
N VAL A 259 -1.89 7.21 -14.86
CA VAL A 259 -1.59 5.77 -14.88
C VAL A 259 -2.44 5.04 -13.83
N ARG A 260 -3.14 3.97 -14.23
CA ARG A 260 -4.05 3.20 -13.33
C ARG A 260 -3.34 2.20 -12.41
N GLY A 261 -2.01 2.13 -12.49
CA GLY A 261 -1.13 1.42 -11.56
C GLY A 261 0.03 2.31 -11.14
N SER A 262 1.19 1.71 -10.86
CA SER A 262 2.38 2.50 -10.47
C SER A 262 2.97 3.28 -11.65
N GLY A 263 3.39 4.52 -11.41
CA GLY A 263 4.04 5.34 -12.44
C GLY A 263 5.35 4.70 -12.92
N VAL A 264 6.22 4.33 -11.98
CA VAL A 264 7.47 3.60 -12.24
C VAL A 264 7.56 2.37 -11.35
N GLN A 265 7.89 1.21 -11.91
CA GLN A 265 8.08 -0.04 -11.17
C GLN A 265 9.40 -0.71 -11.55
N VAL A 266 10.28 -0.93 -10.57
CA VAL A 266 11.54 -1.67 -10.75
C VAL A 266 11.53 -2.91 -9.85
N THR A 267 11.70 -4.10 -10.43
CA THR A 267 11.62 -5.36 -9.67
C THR A 267 12.64 -6.42 -10.06
N GLN A 268 12.83 -7.42 -9.19
CA GLN A 268 13.59 -8.65 -9.48
C GLN A 268 15.04 -8.41 -9.94
N ARG A 269 15.80 -7.57 -9.21
CA ARG A 269 17.19 -7.20 -9.53
C ARG A 269 17.36 -6.44 -10.85
N ALA A 270 16.30 -5.81 -11.35
CA ALA A 270 16.39 -4.79 -12.38
C ALA A 270 16.96 -3.48 -11.81
N THR A 271 17.43 -2.63 -12.73
CA THR A 271 18.00 -1.31 -12.43
C THR A 271 17.29 -0.22 -13.24
N ALA A 272 17.23 1.00 -12.73
CA ALA A 272 16.80 2.14 -13.53
C ALA A 272 17.47 3.46 -13.10
N HIS A 273 17.60 4.38 -14.05
CA HIS A 273 18.13 5.72 -13.84
C HIS A 273 17.21 6.72 -14.54
N LEU A 274 16.55 7.57 -13.76
CA LEU A 274 15.69 8.65 -14.24
C LEU A 274 16.36 10.00 -13.95
N THR A 275 16.35 10.91 -14.92
CA THR A 275 16.91 12.26 -14.78
C THR A 275 15.97 13.30 -15.38
N ASP A 276 15.63 14.36 -14.64
CA ASP A 276 14.67 15.39 -15.07
C ASP A 276 13.31 14.79 -15.49
N CYS A 277 12.89 13.70 -14.83
CA CYS A 277 11.62 13.02 -15.11
C CYS A 277 10.51 13.49 -14.18
N ASP A 278 9.28 13.48 -14.68
CA ASP A 278 8.08 13.90 -13.97
C ASP A 278 7.09 12.72 -13.88
N VAL A 279 6.64 12.38 -12.67
CA VAL A 279 5.75 11.24 -12.39
C VAL A 279 4.55 11.71 -11.59
N HIS A 280 3.35 11.70 -12.17
CA HIS A 280 2.19 12.28 -11.50
C HIS A 280 0.83 11.71 -11.90
N ARG A 281 -0.19 11.87 -11.04
CA ARG A 281 -1.57 11.38 -11.28
C ARG A 281 -1.59 9.87 -11.56
N THR A 282 -1.06 9.10 -10.64
CA THR A 282 -1.23 7.64 -10.59
C THR A 282 -2.46 7.28 -9.76
N THR A 283 -2.98 6.05 -9.86
CA THR A 283 -3.99 5.54 -8.90
C THR A 283 -3.42 4.56 -7.88
N ALA A 284 -2.16 4.14 -8.05
CA ALA A 284 -1.36 3.43 -7.05
C ALA A 284 -0.13 4.29 -6.68
N ASP A 285 0.91 3.68 -6.11
CA ASP A 285 2.14 4.40 -5.73
C ASP A 285 2.81 5.08 -6.95
N GLY A 286 3.46 6.22 -6.74
CA GLY A 286 4.17 6.93 -7.81
C GLY A 286 5.33 6.10 -8.35
N VAL A 287 6.13 5.56 -7.43
CA VAL A 287 7.31 4.74 -7.71
C VAL A 287 7.34 3.53 -6.76
N THR A 288 7.54 2.32 -7.30
CA THR A 288 7.60 1.08 -6.52
C THR A 288 8.92 0.33 -6.79
N LEU A 289 9.63 -0.06 -5.73
CA LEU A 289 10.80 -0.95 -5.80
C LEU A 289 10.58 -2.22 -4.97
N ASP A 290 10.86 -3.39 -5.56
CA ASP A 290 10.77 -4.67 -4.85
C ASP A 290 11.79 -5.71 -5.38
N THR A 291 12.11 -6.71 -4.56
CA THR A 291 13.01 -7.83 -4.85
C THR A 291 14.38 -7.35 -5.37
N ASP A 292 15.20 -6.78 -4.47
CA ASP A 292 16.57 -6.33 -4.72
C ASP A 292 16.71 -5.33 -5.90
N ALA A 293 15.70 -4.50 -6.14
CA ALA A 293 15.70 -3.51 -7.22
C ALA A 293 16.60 -2.30 -6.89
N VAL A 294 17.14 -1.64 -7.93
CA VAL A 294 17.94 -0.40 -7.75
C VAL A 294 17.41 0.72 -8.64
N LEU A 295 17.13 1.88 -8.05
CA LEU A 295 16.69 3.09 -8.77
C LEU A 295 17.57 4.29 -8.41
N THR A 296 17.89 5.12 -9.40
CA THR A 296 18.44 6.46 -9.20
C THR A 296 17.49 7.50 -9.78
N LEU A 297 17.14 8.52 -8.98
CA LEU A 297 16.36 9.68 -9.38
C LEU A 297 17.22 10.94 -9.22
N ALA A 298 17.43 11.68 -10.31
CA ALA A 298 18.18 12.94 -10.31
C ALA A 298 17.34 14.07 -10.90
N ASP A 299 17.17 15.17 -10.17
CA ASP A 299 16.39 16.34 -10.62
C ASP A 299 14.92 16.00 -10.99
N CYS A 300 14.38 14.90 -10.45
CA CYS A 300 13.04 14.40 -10.76
C CYS A 300 11.94 15.09 -9.93
N ARG A 301 10.70 14.96 -10.39
CA ARG A 301 9.49 15.41 -9.70
C ARG A 301 8.49 14.25 -9.59
N ILE A 302 7.94 14.03 -8.39
CA ILE A 302 6.90 13.04 -8.11
C ILE A 302 5.76 13.76 -7.39
N HIS A 303 4.55 13.78 -7.98
CA HIS A 303 3.44 14.53 -7.39
C HIS A 303 2.03 14.09 -7.78
N ASP A 304 1.00 14.61 -7.10
CA ASP A 304 -0.40 14.25 -7.31
C ASP A 304 -0.62 12.72 -7.21
N ILE A 305 -0.12 12.11 -6.12
CA ILE A 305 -0.14 10.67 -5.87
C ILE A 305 -1.11 10.35 -4.71
N PRO A 306 -2.19 9.58 -4.92
CA PRO A 306 -3.16 9.31 -3.85
C PRO A 306 -2.65 8.31 -2.80
N GLU A 307 -1.69 7.45 -3.15
CA GLU A 307 -1.04 6.48 -2.26
C GLU A 307 0.34 7.00 -1.81
N ASN A 308 1.38 6.14 -1.80
CA ASN A 308 2.74 6.57 -1.46
C ASN A 308 3.42 7.15 -2.70
N ALA A 309 4.15 8.25 -2.57
CA ALA A 309 4.93 8.76 -3.70
C ALA A 309 6.05 7.78 -4.09
N VAL A 310 6.69 7.15 -3.09
CA VAL A 310 7.66 6.07 -3.29
C VAL A 310 7.47 4.97 -2.24
N ASP A 311 7.39 3.72 -2.67
CA ASP A 311 7.33 2.52 -1.81
C ASP A 311 8.48 1.54 -2.14
N LEU A 312 9.16 1.03 -1.11
CA LEU A 312 10.33 0.16 -1.25
C LEU A 312 10.28 -1.04 -0.29
N ARG A 313 10.53 -2.24 -0.83
CA ARG A 313 10.62 -3.50 -0.09
C ARG A 313 11.81 -4.37 -0.50
N SER A 314 12.02 -5.46 0.24
CA SER A 314 12.86 -6.61 -0.13
C SER A 314 14.29 -6.25 -0.55
N ARG A 315 15.03 -5.49 0.28
CA ARG A 315 16.43 -5.08 0.05
C ARG A 315 16.66 -4.16 -1.15
N SER A 316 15.63 -3.48 -1.60
CA SER A 316 15.76 -2.53 -2.72
C SER A 316 16.53 -1.26 -2.30
N VAL A 317 17.19 -0.63 -3.26
CA VAL A 317 18.03 0.56 -3.03
C VAL A 317 17.57 1.71 -3.92
N LEU A 318 17.34 2.87 -3.31
CA LEU A 318 17.01 4.11 -4.00
C LEU A 318 17.99 5.21 -3.64
N THR A 319 18.56 5.85 -4.67
CA THR A 319 19.26 7.12 -4.53
C THR A 319 18.39 8.23 -5.12
N LEU A 320 18.09 9.27 -4.34
CA LEU A 320 17.48 10.51 -4.83
C LEU A 320 18.48 11.65 -4.73
N THR A 321 18.51 12.53 -5.72
CA THR A 321 19.34 13.74 -5.68
C THR A 321 18.59 14.90 -6.30
N ARG A 322 18.43 16.01 -5.56
CA ARG A 322 17.65 17.20 -5.97
C ARG A 322 16.25 16.86 -6.49
N THR A 323 15.63 15.83 -5.93
CA THR A 323 14.31 15.34 -6.34
C THR A 323 13.23 15.91 -5.42
N THR A 324 12.10 16.32 -6.01
CA THR A 324 10.95 16.86 -5.27
C THR A 324 9.84 15.82 -5.20
N VAL A 325 9.32 15.61 -4.00
CA VAL A 325 8.16 14.75 -3.71
C VAL A 325 7.09 15.60 -3.05
N ARG A 326 5.91 15.73 -3.67
CA ARG A 326 4.83 16.60 -3.13
C ARG A 326 3.43 16.06 -3.42
N GLN A 327 2.40 16.50 -2.70
CA GLN A 327 1.00 16.12 -3.01
C GLN A 327 0.79 14.60 -2.99
N PHE A 328 1.17 13.98 -1.88
CA PHE A 328 1.03 12.55 -1.64
C PHE A 328 0.01 12.24 -0.53
N GLY A 329 -0.86 11.26 -0.76
CA GLY A 329 -1.96 10.90 0.15
C GLY A 329 -1.57 9.97 1.29
N ARG A 330 -0.44 9.25 1.16
CA ARG A 330 0.13 8.44 2.24
C ARG A 330 1.54 8.90 2.59
N ASN A 331 2.57 8.07 2.37
CA ASN A 331 3.94 8.42 2.68
C ASN A 331 4.64 9.03 1.46
N GLY A 332 5.50 10.03 1.66
CA GLY A 332 6.41 10.52 0.63
C GLY A 332 7.49 9.48 0.32
N LEU A 333 8.03 8.85 1.37
CA LEU A 333 8.91 7.69 1.29
C LEU A 333 8.41 6.61 2.27
N SER A 334 8.07 5.42 1.74
CA SER A 334 7.67 4.23 2.48
C SER A 334 8.75 3.16 2.35
N VAL A 335 9.46 2.84 3.44
CA VAL A 335 10.68 1.99 3.40
C VAL A 335 10.59 0.85 4.41
N TRP A 336 10.64 -0.39 3.90
CA TRP A 336 10.41 -1.62 4.67
C TRP A 336 11.48 -2.67 4.41
N ASP A 337 11.57 -3.66 5.31
CA ASP A 337 12.44 -4.85 5.28
C ASP A 337 13.94 -4.62 5.55
N PRO A 338 14.64 -5.61 6.15
CA PRO A 338 16.04 -5.47 6.50
C PRO A 338 16.93 -5.36 5.26
N GLY A 339 17.70 -4.27 5.17
CA GLY A 339 18.62 -4.01 4.06
C GLY A 339 18.04 -3.22 2.90
N THR A 340 16.74 -2.88 2.92
CA THR A 340 16.19 -1.85 2.02
C THR A 340 16.73 -0.49 2.42
N ARG A 341 17.19 0.31 1.46
CA ARG A 341 17.85 1.60 1.73
C ARG A 341 17.39 2.72 0.82
N VAL A 342 17.11 3.88 1.41
CA VAL A 342 17.03 5.16 0.70
C VAL A 342 18.22 6.05 1.05
N ASP A 343 18.77 6.72 0.04
CA ASP A 343 19.83 7.72 0.16
C ASP A 343 19.36 8.98 -0.58
N ALA A 344 18.91 10.00 0.15
CA ALA A 344 18.32 11.22 -0.40
C ALA A 344 19.22 12.42 -0.11
N ASN A 345 19.70 13.08 -1.16
CA ASN A 345 20.56 14.26 -1.06
C ASN A 345 19.90 15.49 -1.72
N GLN A 346 19.81 16.60 -1.00
CA GLN A 346 19.23 17.87 -1.49
C GLN A 346 17.76 17.75 -1.95
N CYS A 347 17.01 16.81 -1.39
CA CYS A 347 15.61 16.55 -1.76
C CYS A 347 14.62 17.38 -0.93
N GLU A 348 13.40 17.52 -1.46
CA GLU A 348 12.31 18.28 -0.82
C GLU A 348 11.03 17.43 -0.81
N ILE A 349 10.46 17.19 0.37
CA ILE A 349 9.29 16.32 0.59
C ILE A 349 8.20 17.13 1.33
N PHE A 350 7.09 17.47 0.66
CA PHE A 350 6.12 18.41 1.23
C PHE A 350 4.67 18.28 0.75
N ASP A 351 3.75 19.09 1.28
CA ASP A 351 2.34 19.21 0.84
C ASP A 351 1.64 17.83 0.86
N SER A 352 1.61 17.17 2.02
CA SER A 352 0.89 15.89 2.17
C SER A 352 -0.61 16.12 2.19
N THR A 353 -1.36 15.29 1.44
CA THR A 353 -2.82 15.38 1.33
C THR A 353 -3.56 14.43 2.28
N GLY A 354 -2.84 13.56 2.99
CA GLY A 354 -3.38 12.65 4.00
C GLY A 354 -2.74 12.85 5.39
N ASP A 355 -2.99 11.90 6.30
CA ASP A 355 -2.57 11.99 7.71
C ASP A 355 -1.35 11.11 8.06
N TYR A 356 -0.65 10.56 7.06
CA TYR A 356 0.50 9.68 7.26
C TYR A 356 1.84 10.47 7.36
N PRO A 357 2.89 9.89 7.99
CA PRO A 357 4.21 10.52 8.03
C PRO A 357 4.85 10.65 6.64
N ALA A 358 5.57 11.75 6.39
CA ALA A 358 6.25 11.98 5.12
C ALA A 358 7.33 10.95 4.81
N VAL A 359 8.09 10.51 5.82
CA VAL A 359 9.09 9.44 5.72
C VAL A 359 8.79 8.37 6.77
N TRP A 360 8.59 7.13 6.32
CA TRP A 360 8.35 5.95 7.15
C TRP A 360 9.45 4.91 6.96
N VAL A 361 10.03 4.45 8.07
CA VAL A 361 11.11 3.45 8.09
C VAL A 361 10.76 2.36 9.11
N SER A 362 10.51 1.14 8.63
CA SER A 362 10.09 -0.01 9.44
C SER A 362 10.92 -1.27 9.13
N ASP A 363 10.73 -2.32 9.95
CA ASP A 363 11.22 -3.68 9.70
C ASP A 363 12.72 -3.82 9.38
N GLY A 364 13.58 -2.94 9.91
CA GLY A 364 15.03 -2.99 9.70
C GLY A 364 15.55 -2.23 8.46
N ALA A 365 14.69 -1.42 7.83
CA ALA A 365 15.08 -0.55 6.73
C ALA A 365 16.01 0.61 7.17
N THR A 366 16.69 1.24 6.21
CA THR A 366 17.56 2.40 6.48
C THR A 366 17.27 3.58 5.55
N VAL A 367 17.22 4.79 6.09
CA VAL A 367 17.12 6.03 5.29
C VAL A 367 18.26 6.98 5.65
N VAL A 368 18.84 7.62 4.64
CA VAL A 368 19.70 8.79 4.80
C VAL A 368 19.06 10.00 4.15
N LEU A 369 18.96 11.10 4.90
CA LEU A 369 18.49 12.41 4.43
C LEU A 369 19.63 13.43 4.63
N ASP A 370 20.27 13.86 3.55
CA ASP A 370 21.37 14.83 3.57
C ASP A 370 20.94 16.13 2.87
N SER A 371 21.06 17.26 3.55
CA SER A 371 20.73 18.59 3.02
C SER A 371 19.27 18.71 2.54
N CYS A 372 18.36 17.94 3.14
CA CYS A 372 16.97 17.79 2.71
C CYS A 372 16.02 18.75 3.43
N ARG A 373 14.85 19.01 2.82
CA ARG A 373 13.73 19.72 3.45
C ARG A 373 12.50 18.82 3.52
N VAL A 374 11.86 18.76 4.69
CA VAL A 374 10.57 18.09 4.87
C VAL A 374 9.62 19.08 5.55
N HIS A 375 8.52 19.45 4.89
CA HIS A 375 7.63 20.50 5.41
C HIS A 375 6.18 20.40 4.95
N ASP A 376 5.26 21.11 5.62
CA ASP A 376 3.82 21.08 5.33
C ASP A 376 3.25 19.64 5.35
N VAL A 377 3.53 18.92 6.44
CA VAL A 377 3.21 17.49 6.61
C VAL A 377 2.60 17.18 8.00
N PRO A 378 1.78 16.12 8.13
CA PRO A 378 1.30 15.63 9.42
C PRO A 378 2.43 15.35 10.41
N ASP A 379 3.38 14.52 9.98
CA ASP A 379 4.51 14.02 10.74
C ASP A 379 5.68 13.88 9.74
N ALA A 380 6.92 14.20 10.13
CA ALA A 380 8.01 14.28 9.13
C ALA A 380 8.77 12.95 8.96
N LEU A 381 9.27 12.37 10.06
CA LEU A 381 10.09 11.16 10.04
C LEU A 381 9.70 10.18 11.15
N PHE A 382 9.23 9.00 10.79
CA PHE A 382 8.94 7.90 11.71
C PHE A 382 9.93 6.75 11.47
N VAL A 383 10.65 6.36 12.52
CA VAL A 383 11.58 5.22 12.54
C VAL A 383 11.10 4.21 13.58
N LEU A 384 10.64 3.06 13.12
CA LEU A 384 9.95 2.04 13.92
C LEU A 384 10.66 0.69 13.77
N ASP A 385 10.43 -0.21 14.71
CA ASP A 385 11.00 -1.56 14.75
C ASP A 385 12.52 -1.64 14.98
N ARG A 386 12.92 -2.76 15.58
CA ARG A 386 14.31 -3.00 15.96
C ARG A 386 15.21 -3.13 14.74
N GLY A 387 16.23 -2.27 14.69
CA GLY A 387 17.24 -2.27 13.64
C GLY A 387 16.96 -1.30 12.50
N SER A 388 15.76 -0.70 12.45
CA SER A 388 15.48 0.39 11.54
C SER A 388 16.30 1.63 11.92
N ARG A 389 16.74 2.37 10.90
CA ARG A 389 17.64 3.50 11.09
C ARG A 389 17.33 4.68 10.18
N ALA A 390 17.39 5.88 10.72
CA ALA A 390 17.49 7.11 9.95
C ALA A 390 18.77 7.87 10.30
N ASP A 391 19.53 8.30 9.31
CA ASP A 391 20.61 9.28 9.45
C ASP A 391 20.21 10.56 8.72
N VAL A 392 20.15 11.69 9.43
CA VAL A 392 19.64 12.96 8.93
C VAL A 392 20.69 14.03 9.20
N VAL A 393 21.14 14.73 8.16
CA VAL A 393 22.27 15.66 8.20
C VAL A 393 21.92 16.96 7.48
N ASP A 394 22.27 18.11 8.07
CA ASP A 394 22.07 19.48 7.52
C ASP A 394 20.65 19.73 6.94
N SER A 395 19.64 19.10 7.55
CA SER A 395 18.27 19.05 7.03
C SER A 395 17.30 19.90 7.87
N ASP A 396 16.23 20.40 7.24
CA ASP A 396 15.21 21.25 7.85
C ASP A 396 13.86 20.52 7.86
N LEU A 397 13.29 20.29 9.05
CA LEU A 397 11.99 19.67 9.29
C LEU A 397 11.05 20.74 9.84
N SER A 398 10.17 21.31 9.02
CA SER A 398 9.40 22.50 9.41
C SER A 398 7.91 22.45 9.10
N GLN A 399 7.07 23.18 9.82
CA GLN A 399 5.60 23.20 9.59
C GLN A 399 5.02 21.77 9.67
N VAL A 400 5.34 21.06 10.75
CA VAL A 400 4.94 19.67 10.98
C VAL A 400 3.78 19.64 11.97
N ARG A 401 2.59 19.22 11.55
CA ARG A 401 1.36 19.35 12.38
C ARG A 401 1.48 18.65 13.74
N ASN A 402 2.14 17.49 13.76
CA ASN A 402 2.27 16.59 14.90
C ASN A 402 3.75 16.44 15.31
N THR A 403 4.43 15.35 14.93
CA THR A 403 5.79 15.01 15.37
C THR A 403 6.79 15.11 14.22
N ALA A 404 7.84 15.92 14.37
CA ALA A 404 8.88 16.00 13.32
C ALA A 404 9.76 14.73 13.28
N VAL A 405 10.18 14.19 14.43
CA VAL A 405 10.89 12.89 14.48
C VAL A 405 10.30 11.97 15.55
N SER A 406 9.92 10.76 15.19
CA SER A 406 9.44 9.71 16.11
C SER A 406 10.31 8.46 15.99
N VAL A 407 10.81 7.94 17.11
CA VAL A 407 11.69 6.76 17.18
C VAL A 407 11.15 5.76 18.20
N SER A 408 10.82 4.55 17.75
CA SER A 408 10.07 3.52 18.50
C SER A 408 10.74 2.14 18.42
N ASP A 409 10.34 1.22 19.31
CA ASP A 409 10.55 -0.24 19.18
C ASP A 409 12.00 -0.76 19.01
N GLY A 410 13.00 0.02 19.41
CA GLY A 410 14.41 -0.32 19.23
C GLY A 410 15.00 0.16 17.90
N ALA A 411 14.32 1.08 17.22
CA ALA A 411 14.87 1.85 16.10
C ALA A 411 15.89 2.89 16.58
N THR A 412 16.64 3.45 15.63
CA THR A 412 17.63 4.51 15.90
C THR A 412 17.52 5.66 14.93
N ALA A 413 17.67 6.90 15.41
CA ALA A 413 17.79 8.08 14.55
C ALA A 413 19.03 8.90 14.93
N GLN A 414 19.84 9.25 13.94
CA GLN A 414 20.94 10.22 14.06
C GLN A 414 20.53 11.50 13.35
N LEU A 415 20.55 12.62 14.07
CA LEU A 415 20.33 13.96 13.55
C LEU A 415 21.59 14.78 13.84
N ASP A 416 22.25 15.27 12.80
CA ASP A 416 23.46 16.10 12.89
C ASP A 416 23.22 17.43 12.16
N ASP A 417 23.48 18.55 12.83
CA ASP A 417 23.34 19.92 12.29
C ASP A 417 21.93 20.31 11.79
N CYS A 418 20.90 19.55 12.18
CA CYS A 418 19.53 19.71 11.69
C CYS A 418 18.74 20.86 12.35
N ARG A 419 17.68 21.29 11.67
CA ARG A 419 16.69 22.26 12.18
C ARG A 419 15.31 21.62 12.25
N ILE A 420 14.60 21.87 13.34
CA ILE A 420 13.20 21.46 13.53
C ILE A 420 12.41 22.71 13.92
N ARG A 421 11.34 23.02 13.19
CA ARG A 421 10.59 24.28 13.37
C ARG A 421 9.09 24.04 13.31
N GLU A 422 8.32 24.75 14.14
CA GLU A 422 6.86 24.79 14.02
C GLU A 422 6.23 23.38 14.03
N ALA A 423 6.48 22.63 15.11
CA ALA A 423 5.99 21.26 15.29
C ALA A 423 5.36 21.03 16.67
N ALA A 424 4.31 20.22 16.81
CA ALA A 424 3.77 19.94 18.14
C ALA A 424 4.84 19.25 19.03
N THR A 425 5.50 18.22 18.50
CA THR A 425 6.69 17.61 19.12
C THR A 425 7.89 17.66 18.17
N GLY A 426 9.02 18.18 18.64
CA GLY A 426 10.25 18.23 17.83
C GLY A 426 10.85 16.84 17.60
N ALA A 427 11.27 16.15 18.66
CA ALA A 427 11.69 14.75 18.56
C ALA A 427 11.13 13.90 19.72
N TRP A 428 10.63 12.71 19.43
CA TRP A 428 10.09 11.77 20.40
C TRP A 428 10.82 10.43 20.32
N PHE A 429 11.63 10.16 21.34
CA PHE A 429 12.21 8.84 21.59
C PHE A 429 11.34 8.10 22.59
N ARG A 430 10.83 6.94 22.20
CA ARG A 430 10.00 6.08 23.04
C ARG A 430 10.46 4.64 22.91
N ASP A 431 10.28 3.90 23.99
CA ASP A 431 10.46 2.46 24.07
C ASP A 431 11.89 1.95 24.33
N HIS A 432 11.98 0.76 24.95
CA HIS A 432 13.25 0.21 25.43
C HIS A 432 14.16 -0.22 24.26
N GLY A 433 15.35 0.38 24.22
CA GLY A 433 16.33 0.15 23.16
C GLY A 433 16.24 1.16 22.02
N SER A 434 15.19 1.98 21.97
CA SER A 434 15.11 3.12 21.05
C SER A 434 16.07 4.21 21.52
N GLY A 435 16.73 4.86 20.57
CA GLY A 435 17.70 5.90 20.86
C GLY A 435 18.36 6.45 19.60
N GLY A 436 19.62 6.83 19.73
CA GLY A 436 20.36 7.52 18.68
C GLY A 436 20.88 8.87 19.19
N THR A 437 21.14 9.80 18.26
CA THR A 437 21.87 11.04 18.54
C THR A 437 21.16 12.25 17.96
N LEU A 438 20.94 13.29 18.76
CA LEU A 438 20.68 14.64 18.26
C LEU A 438 21.91 15.49 18.58
N ASN A 439 22.59 16.00 17.57
CA ASN A 439 23.86 16.70 17.71
C ASN A 439 23.83 18.03 16.98
N ASN A 440 24.13 19.11 17.69
CA ASN A 440 24.11 20.50 17.19
C ASN A 440 22.77 20.92 16.55
N CYS A 441 21.67 20.25 16.89
CA CYS A 441 20.36 20.52 16.32
C CYS A 441 19.67 21.72 16.96
N THR A 442 18.88 22.47 16.19
CA THR A 442 18.04 23.55 16.70
C THR A 442 16.56 23.17 16.59
N VAL A 443 15.81 23.33 17.68
CA VAL A 443 14.37 23.09 17.75
C VAL A 443 13.69 24.40 18.15
N ASP A 444 12.72 24.88 17.36
CA ASP A 444 12.09 26.18 17.54
C ASP A 444 10.57 26.12 17.29
N GLY A 445 9.81 26.95 18.02
CA GLY A 445 8.35 27.09 17.84
C GLY A 445 7.55 25.81 18.10
N THR A 446 8.03 24.93 19.00
CA THR A 446 7.35 23.64 19.30
C THR A 446 6.44 23.68 20.54
N GLN A 447 5.52 22.72 20.73
CA GLN A 447 4.89 22.57 22.04
C GLN A 447 5.86 21.96 23.05
N THR A 448 6.42 20.79 22.71
CA THR A 448 7.55 20.19 23.43
C THR A 448 8.73 19.93 22.48
N GLY A 449 9.92 20.36 22.88
CA GLY A 449 11.12 20.26 22.05
C GLY A 449 11.57 18.81 21.81
N VAL A 450 11.95 18.11 22.88
CA VAL A 450 12.30 16.68 22.82
C VAL A 450 11.66 15.90 23.96
N ILE A 451 11.03 14.78 23.63
CA ILE A 451 10.38 13.83 24.53
C ILE A 451 11.19 12.53 24.60
N VAL A 452 11.52 12.07 25.80
CA VAL A 452 12.22 10.79 26.04
C VAL A 452 11.41 9.96 27.03
N THR A 453 10.81 8.86 26.57
CA THR A 453 9.84 8.10 27.38
C THR A 453 10.05 6.61 27.34
N LYS A 454 9.43 5.91 28.30
CA LYS A 454 9.31 4.45 28.34
C LYS A 454 10.65 3.69 28.28
N GLY A 455 11.71 4.33 28.79
CA GLY A 455 13.08 3.78 28.82
C GLY A 455 13.85 3.82 27.50
N ALA A 456 13.45 4.69 26.57
CA ALA A 456 14.35 5.14 25.52
C ALA A 456 15.58 5.87 26.10
N ASP A 457 16.70 5.80 25.38
CA ASP A 457 18.02 6.26 25.83
C ASP A 457 18.79 7.00 24.71
N PRO A 458 18.28 8.14 24.20
CA PRO A 458 18.99 8.96 23.22
C PRO A 458 20.11 9.78 23.87
N THR A 459 21.11 10.13 23.06
CA THR A 459 22.16 11.10 23.43
C THR A 459 21.93 12.41 22.68
N ILE A 460 21.87 13.52 23.41
CA ILE A 460 21.51 14.82 22.88
C ILE A 460 22.64 15.79 23.24
N GLU A 461 23.35 16.30 22.24
CA GLU A 461 24.57 17.10 22.42
C GLU A 461 24.49 18.43 21.68
N ARG A 462 24.85 19.53 22.36
CA ARG A 462 24.93 20.89 21.79
C ARG A 462 23.62 21.42 21.18
N CYS A 463 22.49 20.77 21.48
CA CYS A 463 21.20 21.17 20.93
C CYS A 463 20.62 22.40 21.62
N THR A 464 19.93 23.24 20.85
CA THR A 464 19.18 24.40 21.36
C THR A 464 17.69 24.20 21.13
N VAL A 465 16.89 24.39 22.17
CA VAL A 465 15.42 24.48 22.08
C VAL A 465 14.99 25.90 22.44
N ASP A 466 14.41 26.65 21.50
CA ASP A 466 13.88 28.00 21.76
C ASP A 466 12.35 28.04 21.72
N SER A 467 11.80 28.88 22.60
CA SER A 467 10.38 29.21 22.73
C SER A 467 9.38 28.04 22.76
N PRO A 468 9.65 26.89 23.44
CA PRO A 468 8.68 25.79 23.49
C PRO A 468 7.50 26.11 24.40
N SER A 469 6.26 25.84 23.99
CA SER A 469 5.08 26.28 24.77
C SER A 469 4.89 25.52 26.09
N GLU A 470 5.36 24.28 26.20
CA GLU A 470 5.20 23.44 27.41
C GLU A 470 6.55 23.05 28.04
N ALA A 471 7.46 22.44 27.28
CA ALA A 471 8.74 21.97 27.81
C ALA A 471 9.84 21.97 26.75
N GLY A 472 11.07 22.33 27.14
CA GLY A 472 12.23 22.15 26.25
C GLY A 472 12.59 20.67 26.09
N PHE A 473 12.86 20.02 27.22
CA PHE A 473 13.14 18.59 27.31
C PHE A 473 12.20 17.94 28.32
N TYR A 474 11.47 16.91 27.91
CA TYR A 474 10.56 16.15 28.77
C TYR A 474 11.00 14.69 28.87
N VAL A 475 11.19 14.20 30.08
CA VAL A 475 11.62 12.82 30.35
C VAL A 475 10.70 12.18 31.40
N SER A 476 9.99 11.12 31.01
CA SER A 476 9.01 10.44 31.87
C SER A 476 8.97 8.93 31.62
N ALA A 477 8.15 8.20 32.38
CA ALA A 477 7.95 6.75 32.26
C ALA A 477 9.27 5.92 32.19
N GLY A 478 10.29 6.30 32.97
CA GLY A 478 11.57 5.58 33.06
C GLY A 478 12.60 5.85 31.96
N GLY A 479 12.43 6.91 31.14
CA GLY A 479 13.44 7.40 30.19
C GLY A 479 14.81 7.69 30.83
N ARG A 480 15.89 7.61 30.03
CA ARG A 480 17.28 7.61 30.53
C ARG A 480 18.24 8.60 29.86
N GLY A 481 17.78 9.31 28.84
CA GLY A 481 18.62 10.06 27.90
C GLY A 481 19.71 10.95 28.52
N SER A 482 20.80 11.09 27.77
CA SER A 482 21.97 11.91 28.10
C SER A 482 21.88 13.26 27.38
N PHE A 483 22.07 14.36 28.11
CA PHE A 483 21.98 15.74 27.63
C PHE A 483 23.30 16.46 27.94
N LEU A 484 24.02 16.92 26.91
CA LEU A 484 25.36 17.52 27.04
C LEU A 484 25.45 18.86 26.30
N ASN A 485 25.77 19.94 27.02
CA ASN A 485 25.82 21.31 26.49
C ASN A 485 24.50 21.81 25.85
N CYS A 486 23.36 21.24 26.24
CA CYS A 486 22.05 21.62 25.68
C CYS A 486 21.54 22.93 26.27
N ARG A 487 20.90 23.76 25.44
CA ARG A 487 20.33 25.05 25.83
C ARG A 487 18.81 25.04 25.65
N VAL A 488 18.06 25.51 26.65
CA VAL A 488 16.63 25.85 26.50
C VAL A 488 16.45 27.33 26.78
N SER A 489 15.59 27.99 26.01
CA SER A 489 15.38 29.43 26.10
C SER A 489 13.90 29.74 25.85
N GLY A 490 13.27 30.58 26.68
CA GLY A 490 11.92 31.09 26.41
C GLY A 490 10.76 30.10 26.62
N SER A 491 10.93 29.03 27.40
CA SER A 491 9.87 28.04 27.58
C SER A 491 8.63 28.61 28.29
N GLY A 492 7.44 28.34 27.75
CA GLY A 492 6.15 28.61 28.38
C GLY A 492 5.85 27.72 29.60
N GLY A 493 6.62 26.65 29.78
CA GLY A 493 6.63 25.86 31.01
C GLY A 493 8.06 25.67 31.53
N TYR A 494 8.54 24.43 31.51
CA TYR A 494 9.83 24.07 32.10
C TYR A 494 10.95 23.97 31.06
N GLY A 495 12.17 24.33 31.45
CA GLY A 495 13.35 24.07 30.61
C GLY A 495 13.59 22.57 30.42
N PHE A 496 13.89 21.88 31.52
CA PHE A 496 13.92 20.42 31.61
C PHE A 496 12.87 19.94 32.63
N HIS A 497 12.03 18.99 32.23
CA HIS A 497 10.99 18.40 33.06
C HIS A 497 11.22 16.89 33.13
N VAL A 498 11.79 16.41 34.24
CA VAL A 498 12.18 15.00 34.41
C VAL A 498 11.44 14.41 35.62
N ILE A 499 10.54 13.48 35.36
CA ILE A 499 9.59 12.94 36.35
C ILE A 499 9.68 11.41 36.46
N ASP A 500 8.77 10.78 37.19
CA ASP A 500 8.61 9.31 37.31
C ASP A 500 9.87 8.53 37.73
N GLY A 501 10.80 9.16 38.45
CA GLY A 501 12.08 8.54 38.82
C GLY A 501 13.00 8.24 37.63
N CYS A 502 12.86 8.98 36.53
CA CYS A 502 13.71 8.86 35.35
C CYS A 502 15.19 9.13 35.64
N ARG A 503 16.06 8.48 34.88
CA ARG A 503 17.52 8.47 35.10
C ARG A 503 18.26 9.27 34.02
N ALA A 504 17.78 10.48 33.73
CA ALA A 504 18.44 11.38 32.80
C ALA A 504 19.82 11.83 33.34
N THR A 505 20.77 12.08 32.44
CA THR A 505 22.06 12.69 32.76
C THR A 505 22.18 14.04 32.07
N LEU A 506 22.30 15.13 32.85
CA LEU A 506 22.37 16.50 32.34
C LEU A 506 23.75 17.08 32.69
N ARG A 507 24.51 17.49 31.66
CA ARG A 507 25.87 18.01 31.79
C ARG A 507 26.02 19.33 31.04
N LYS A 508 26.44 20.39 31.74
CA LYS A 508 26.67 21.73 31.15
C LYS A 508 25.45 22.30 30.43
N CYS A 509 24.25 21.87 30.81
CA CYS A 509 23.01 22.36 30.24
C CYS A 509 22.69 23.77 30.77
N ARG A 510 21.98 24.56 30.00
CA ARG A 510 21.60 25.93 30.37
C ARG A 510 20.15 26.21 30.04
N THR A 511 19.45 26.83 30.96
CA THR A 511 18.05 27.24 30.80
C THR A 511 17.92 28.73 31.07
N GLU A 512 17.17 29.41 30.20
CA GLU A 512 16.92 30.85 30.29
C GLU A 512 15.44 31.16 30.00
N ARG A 513 14.85 32.14 30.69
CA ARG A 513 13.49 32.66 30.46
C ARG A 513 12.39 31.58 30.45
N CYS A 514 12.44 30.61 31.37
CA CYS A 514 11.48 29.49 31.45
C CYS A 514 10.39 29.75 32.51
N ALA A 515 9.13 29.92 32.08
CA ALA A 515 8.05 30.48 32.89
C ALA A 515 7.62 29.67 34.13
N ARG A 516 7.84 28.36 34.13
CA ARG A 516 7.61 27.49 35.31
C ARG A 516 8.90 27.09 36.03
N GLY A 517 10.05 27.49 35.51
CA GLY A 517 11.39 27.20 36.05
C GLY A 517 12.30 26.46 35.08
N GLY A 518 13.62 26.62 35.26
CA GLY A 518 14.61 26.00 34.38
C GLY A 518 14.68 24.48 34.47
N TYR A 519 14.52 23.90 35.67
CA TYR A 519 14.63 22.47 35.91
C TYR A 519 13.57 22.00 36.91
N GLU A 520 12.83 20.96 36.58
CA GLU A 520 11.85 20.28 37.45
C GLU A 520 12.21 18.80 37.59
N PHE A 521 12.34 18.35 38.83
CA PHE A 521 12.74 17.00 39.20
C PHE A 521 11.79 16.46 40.27
N ALA A 522 10.87 15.58 39.87
CA ALA A 522 9.90 15.02 40.82
C ALA A 522 10.59 14.01 41.76
N ASP A 523 10.68 14.35 43.06
CA ASP A 523 11.21 13.47 44.09
C ASP A 523 10.35 12.20 44.21
N GLY A 524 11.00 11.04 44.05
CA GLY A 524 10.38 9.75 44.35
C GLY A 524 9.88 9.71 45.80
N GLY A 525 8.63 9.30 45.98
CA GLY A 525 7.89 9.46 47.23
C GLY A 525 8.61 8.94 48.49
N SER A 526 8.30 9.57 49.63
CA SER A 526 8.95 9.38 50.93
C SER A 526 9.14 7.92 51.39
N GLY A 527 10.26 7.32 50.99
CA GLY A 527 10.71 5.99 51.38
C GLY A 527 12.22 5.87 51.14
N GLY A 528 13.02 6.08 52.18
CA GLY A 528 14.46 6.28 52.03
C GLY A 528 15.23 5.03 51.56
N GLY A 529 16.00 5.16 50.46
CA GLY A 529 16.92 4.13 50.02
C GLY A 529 17.57 4.38 48.66
N SER A 530 18.80 4.93 48.66
CA SER A 530 19.68 5.16 47.49
C SER A 530 19.26 6.27 46.49
N GLY A 531 20.25 7.01 45.98
CA GLY A 531 20.04 8.19 45.14
C GLY A 531 19.75 7.83 43.68
N THR A 532 18.47 7.60 43.36
CA THR A 532 18.00 7.26 42.00
C THR A 532 17.24 8.41 41.34
N GLY A 533 17.79 9.63 41.42
CA GLY A 533 17.33 10.79 40.64
C GLY A 533 18.21 11.03 39.40
N PRO A 534 17.88 12.05 38.58
CA PRO A 534 18.74 12.45 37.46
C PRO A 534 20.08 12.99 37.95
N VAL A 535 21.13 12.76 37.14
CA VAL A 535 22.48 13.30 37.40
C VAL A 535 22.56 14.68 36.78
N VAL A 536 22.97 15.70 37.55
CA VAL A 536 23.05 17.10 37.09
C VAL A 536 24.41 17.68 37.44
N GLU A 537 25.21 18.03 36.43
CA GLU A 537 26.56 18.56 36.57
C GLU A 537 26.72 19.85 35.74
N ASP A 538 27.37 20.89 36.28
CA ASP A 538 27.67 22.16 35.62
C ASP A 538 26.47 22.89 34.96
N CYS A 539 25.23 22.63 35.40
CA CYS A 539 24.02 23.19 34.81
C CYS A 539 23.61 24.55 35.41
N THR A 540 22.98 25.43 34.61
CA THR A 540 22.65 26.82 35.00
C THR A 540 21.25 27.25 34.58
N SER A 541 20.56 28.02 35.43
CA SER A 541 19.21 28.60 35.22
C SER A 541 19.24 30.09 35.59
N ASP A 542 18.49 30.95 34.91
CA ASP A 542 18.30 32.37 35.28
C ASP A 542 17.16 32.58 36.29
N GLU A 543 16.07 31.83 36.16
CA GLU A 543 15.02 31.69 37.16
C GLU A 543 15.54 30.87 38.36
N GLY A 544 15.43 31.44 39.56
CA GLY A 544 16.07 30.96 40.80
C GLY A 544 15.40 29.75 41.46
N GLY A 545 15.23 28.65 40.73
CA GLY A 545 14.80 27.36 41.26
C GLY A 545 15.97 26.57 41.87
N SER A 546 15.76 26.01 43.07
CA SER A 546 16.78 25.32 43.87
C SER A 546 17.40 24.08 43.19
N LEU A 547 18.53 24.25 42.49
CA LEU A 547 19.47 23.15 42.23
C LEU A 547 19.96 22.59 43.59
N ARG A 548 19.47 21.41 43.99
CA ARG A 548 19.86 20.69 45.21
C ARG A 548 20.73 19.47 44.88
N PRO A 549 22.04 19.64 44.65
CA PRO A 549 22.96 18.52 44.66
C PRO A 549 23.04 17.95 46.10
N SER A 550 22.98 16.62 46.21
CA SER A 550 23.14 15.91 47.48
C SER A 550 24.57 16.04 47.99
N ALA A 551 24.82 17.04 48.84
CA ALA A 551 26.12 17.20 49.50
C ALA A 551 26.38 16.04 50.48
N ALA A 552 27.57 15.44 50.38
CA ALA A 552 28.00 14.38 51.27
C ALA A 552 28.00 14.83 52.75
N ARG A 553 27.45 14.00 53.63
CA ARG A 553 27.40 14.28 55.07
C ARG A 553 28.77 14.02 55.73
N GLU A 554 29.39 15.07 56.24
CA GLU A 554 30.21 14.95 57.45
C GLU A 554 29.34 15.17 58.70
N THR A 555 29.62 14.39 59.74
CA THR A 555 28.79 14.32 60.96
C THR A 555 29.17 15.38 61.99
N ALA A 556 28.20 16.19 62.42
CA ALA A 556 28.25 16.90 63.69
C ALA A 556 26.87 16.88 64.38
N VAL A 557 26.84 16.43 65.63
CA VAL A 557 25.64 16.40 66.48
C VAL A 557 25.66 17.62 67.41
N GLN A 558 24.59 18.41 67.46
CA GLN A 558 24.18 19.12 68.68
C GLN A 558 22.65 19.22 68.81
N THR A 559 22.21 19.38 70.05
CA THR A 559 20.93 18.91 70.61
C THR A 559 20.03 20.06 71.09
N VAL A 560 18.72 19.79 71.28
CA VAL A 560 17.68 20.60 72.01
C VAL A 560 17.35 21.98 71.38
N THR A 561 16.10 22.49 71.30
CA THR A 561 15.02 22.47 72.31
C THR A 561 13.61 22.62 71.69
N GLU A 562 12.57 22.17 72.40
CA GLU A 562 11.15 22.11 71.96
C GLU A 562 10.26 23.32 72.40
N SER A 563 9.23 23.59 71.57
CA SER A 563 7.83 23.95 71.96
C SER A 563 7.48 25.36 72.54
N PRO A 564 6.18 25.78 72.56
CA PRO A 564 5.15 25.66 71.49
C PRO A 564 4.16 26.86 71.37
N GLY A 565 3.34 26.89 70.31
CA GLY A 565 2.00 27.56 70.26
C GLY A 565 1.79 28.57 69.10
N LEU A 566 0.56 28.91 68.67
CA LEU A 566 -0.80 28.39 68.97
C LEU A 566 -1.83 28.89 67.89
N LEU A 567 -2.73 28.00 67.43
CA LEU A 567 -4.10 28.24 66.89
C LEU A 567 -4.40 29.12 65.64
N GLY A 568 -5.12 28.49 64.68
CA GLY A 568 -6.16 29.09 63.81
C GLY A 568 -5.72 29.60 62.42
N SER A 569 -6.47 29.42 61.32
CA SER A 569 -7.72 28.66 61.07
C SER A 569 -7.94 28.43 59.55
N ILE A 570 -8.61 27.33 59.19
CA ILE A 570 -9.15 26.97 57.85
C ILE A 570 -10.68 27.20 57.95
N PRO A 571 -11.44 27.76 56.96
CA PRO A 571 -11.52 27.28 55.56
C PRO A 571 -11.79 28.30 54.43
N GLY A 572 -11.73 27.84 53.17
CA GLY A 572 -12.42 28.49 52.04
C GLY A 572 -11.85 28.22 50.65
N GLN A 573 -12.13 27.05 50.05
CA GLN A 573 -11.88 26.84 48.61
C GLN A 573 -12.78 27.77 47.77
N ARG A 574 -12.20 28.40 46.74
CA ARG A 574 -12.96 29.02 45.64
C ARG A 574 -12.47 28.46 44.31
N SER A 575 -13.38 27.74 43.67
CA SER A 575 -13.64 27.69 42.22
C SER A 575 -12.59 28.33 41.29
N THR A 576 -11.93 27.49 40.51
CA THR A 576 -11.28 27.86 39.24
C THR A 576 -12.31 28.25 38.19
N GLU A 577 -12.05 29.32 37.45
CA GLU A 577 -12.84 29.72 36.28
C GLU A 577 -12.67 28.73 35.11
N GLN A 578 -13.71 28.61 34.28
CA GLN A 578 -13.72 27.80 33.06
C GLN A 578 -13.68 28.72 31.83
N GLU A 579 -12.80 28.39 30.88
CA GLU A 579 -12.85 28.86 29.49
C GLU A 579 -13.15 27.68 28.54
N PRO A 580 -13.62 27.93 27.30
CA PRO A 580 -14.81 27.23 26.82
C PRO A 580 -14.59 25.87 26.16
N ALA A 581 -15.59 25.01 26.29
CA ALA A 581 -15.65 23.74 25.55
C ALA A 581 -15.96 23.98 24.06
N ALA A 582 -15.31 23.20 23.19
CA ALA A 582 -15.67 23.11 21.78
C ALA A 582 -17.11 22.60 21.61
N THR A 583 -17.84 23.18 20.67
CA THR A 583 -19.23 22.82 20.36
C THR A 583 -19.32 21.39 19.84
N ALA A 584 -20.03 20.53 20.58
CA ALA A 584 -20.40 19.21 20.13
C ALA A 584 -21.47 19.27 19.02
N GLU A 585 -21.32 18.43 18.01
CA GLU A 585 -22.33 18.22 16.97
C GLU A 585 -23.62 17.62 17.55
N PRO A 586 -24.80 17.91 16.95
CA PRO A 586 -26.08 17.48 17.49
C PRO A 586 -26.24 15.95 17.43
N ALA A 587 -26.56 15.33 18.57
CA ALA A 587 -26.81 13.91 18.68
C ALA A 587 -28.00 13.46 17.80
N GLN A 588 -27.79 12.42 17.00
CA GLN A 588 -28.83 11.81 16.17
C GLN A 588 -29.94 11.15 17.03
N PRO A 589 -31.18 11.07 16.54
CA PRO A 589 -32.29 10.49 17.30
C PRO A 589 -32.10 8.98 17.53
N VAL A 590 -32.46 8.53 18.73
CA VAL A 590 -32.34 7.12 19.15
C VAL A 590 -33.27 6.22 18.31
N ARG A 591 -32.68 5.33 17.49
CA ARG A 591 -33.40 4.31 16.71
C ARG A 591 -34.12 3.32 17.63
N THR A 592 -35.26 2.76 17.20
CA THR A 592 -35.97 1.75 18.01
C THR A 592 -35.35 0.37 17.83
N SER A 593 -35.47 -0.49 18.83
CA SER A 593 -34.94 -1.86 18.77
C SER A 593 -35.52 -2.69 17.62
N THR A 594 -36.75 -2.36 17.19
CA THR A 594 -37.44 -3.02 16.08
C THR A 594 -36.79 -2.68 14.74
N ASP A 595 -36.35 -1.43 14.57
CA ASP A 595 -35.74 -0.96 13.32
C ASP A 595 -34.37 -1.62 13.10
N VAL A 596 -33.53 -1.62 14.14
CA VAL A 596 -32.18 -2.24 14.09
C VAL A 596 -32.24 -3.76 13.97
N LEU A 597 -33.26 -4.42 14.55
CA LEU A 597 -33.53 -5.84 14.28
C LEU A 597 -33.98 -6.07 12.82
N GLY A 598 -34.70 -5.12 12.22
CA GLY A 598 -35.01 -5.12 10.78
C GLY A 598 -33.75 -5.02 9.91
N GLU A 599 -32.80 -4.16 10.27
CA GLU A 599 -31.50 -4.05 9.59
C GLU A 599 -30.68 -5.36 9.70
N LEU A 600 -30.65 -6.00 10.87
CA LEU A 600 -30.05 -7.32 11.07
C LEU A 600 -30.73 -8.40 10.21
N ASP A 601 -32.06 -8.35 10.10
CA ASP A 601 -32.83 -9.30 9.32
C ASP A 601 -32.64 -9.11 7.80
N ALA A 602 -32.38 -7.87 7.35
CA ALA A 602 -32.10 -7.51 5.96
C ALA A 602 -30.72 -7.99 5.45
N LEU A 603 -29.74 -8.23 6.32
CA LEU A 603 -28.45 -8.81 5.94
C LEU A 603 -28.66 -10.16 5.23
N VAL A 604 -27.91 -10.44 4.16
CA VAL A 604 -28.03 -11.72 3.45
C VAL A 604 -27.48 -12.87 4.31
N GLY A 605 -28.12 -14.03 4.24
CA GLY A 605 -27.69 -15.25 4.91
C GLY A 605 -27.68 -15.14 6.44
N LEU A 606 -26.64 -15.70 7.06
CA LEU A 606 -26.33 -15.59 8.49
C LEU A 606 -27.46 -16.07 9.45
N GLU A 607 -28.35 -16.98 9.03
CA GLU A 607 -29.51 -17.37 9.83
C GLU A 607 -29.14 -17.99 11.21
N SER A 608 -27.99 -18.67 11.31
CA SER A 608 -27.43 -19.12 12.59
C SER A 608 -27.12 -17.95 13.53
N VAL A 609 -26.48 -16.91 13.01
CA VAL A 609 -26.09 -15.69 13.73
C VAL A 609 -27.32 -14.88 14.13
N LYS A 610 -28.25 -14.64 13.20
CA LYS A 610 -29.51 -13.93 13.47
C LYS A 610 -30.29 -14.59 14.60
N ARG A 611 -30.41 -15.92 14.57
CA ARG A 611 -31.08 -16.70 15.63
C ARG A 611 -30.39 -16.56 16.99
N GLU A 612 -29.05 -16.57 17.04
CA GLU A 612 -28.31 -16.34 18.29
C GLU A 612 -28.48 -14.91 18.84
N VAL A 613 -28.40 -13.89 17.97
CA VAL A 613 -28.60 -12.48 18.36
C VAL A 613 -30.04 -12.21 18.83
N ARG A 614 -31.05 -12.77 18.15
CA ARG A 614 -32.45 -12.76 18.61
C ARG A 614 -32.60 -13.44 19.97
N ALA A 615 -32.01 -14.62 20.16
CA ALA A 615 -32.07 -15.34 21.44
C ALA A 615 -31.39 -14.59 22.61
N LEU A 616 -30.30 -13.86 22.35
CA LEU A 616 -29.67 -12.96 23.32
C LEU A 616 -30.59 -11.78 23.66
N THR A 617 -31.20 -11.17 22.64
CA THR A 617 -32.16 -10.07 22.76
C THR A 617 -33.38 -10.45 23.59
N ASP A 618 -33.99 -11.61 23.30
CA ASP A 618 -35.15 -12.13 24.04
C ASP A 618 -34.83 -12.37 25.53
N MET A 619 -33.67 -12.93 25.84
CA MET A 619 -33.23 -13.13 27.23
C MET A 619 -33.05 -11.80 27.99
N ILE A 620 -32.53 -10.79 27.31
CA ILE A 620 -32.33 -9.44 27.86
C ILE A 620 -33.69 -8.78 28.15
N GLU A 621 -34.61 -8.84 27.20
CA GLU A 621 -35.94 -8.24 27.31
C GLU A 621 -36.80 -8.94 28.38
N VAL A 622 -36.77 -10.27 28.44
CA VAL A 622 -37.38 -11.04 29.55
C VAL A 622 -36.70 -10.69 30.88
N GLY A 623 -35.38 -10.50 30.91
CA GLY A 623 -34.64 -10.04 32.08
C GLY A 623 -35.11 -8.66 32.56
N ARG A 624 -35.33 -7.72 31.65
CA ARG A 624 -35.85 -6.37 31.94
C ARG A 624 -37.26 -6.44 32.54
N ARG A 625 -38.17 -7.19 31.92
CA ARG A 625 -39.55 -7.41 32.42
C ARG A 625 -39.57 -8.06 33.80
N ARG A 626 -38.68 -9.02 34.06
CA ARG A 626 -38.52 -9.63 35.40
C ARG A 626 -38.10 -8.61 36.45
N ARG A 627 -37.10 -7.75 36.17
CA ARG A 627 -36.68 -6.68 37.09
C ARG A 627 -37.81 -5.68 37.38
N GLN A 628 -38.56 -5.28 36.35
CA GLN A 628 -39.74 -4.41 36.50
C GLN A 628 -40.84 -5.04 37.39
N ALA A 629 -41.01 -6.37 37.31
CA ALA A 629 -41.90 -7.12 38.20
C ALA A 629 -41.31 -7.43 39.60
N GLY A 630 -40.16 -6.83 39.97
CA GLY A 630 -39.48 -7.09 41.24
C GLY A 630 -38.84 -8.49 41.38
N LEU A 631 -38.80 -9.26 40.29
CA LEU A 631 -38.25 -10.61 40.28
C LEU A 631 -36.75 -10.58 39.97
N LYS A 632 -36.00 -11.52 40.57
CA LYS A 632 -34.59 -11.74 40.20
C LYS A 632 -34.52 -12.17 38.72
N ALA A 633 -33.84 -11.38 37.90
CA ALA A 633 -33.39 -11.75 36.56
C ALA A 633 -32.08 -12.54 36.66
N ALA A 634 -31.88 -13.49 35.74
CA ALA A 634 -30.58 -14.16 35.61
C ALA A 634 -29.52 -13.14 35.14
N SER A 635 -28.29 -13.27 35.61
CA SER A 635 -27.17 -12.49 35.07
C SER A 635 -26.79 -13.08 33.72
N VAL A 636 -27.18 -12.40 32.64
CA VAL A 636 -26.76 -12.75 31.28
C VAL A 636 -25.36 -12.17 31.08
N LYS A 637 -24.36 -13.05 30.96
CA LYS A 637 -23.03 -12.69 30.44
C LYS A 637 -23.21 -12.21 28.99
N ARG A 638 -22.58 -11.08 28.63
CA ARG A 638 -22.85 -10.37 27.37
C ARG A 638 -21.71 -10.46 26.35
N HIS A 639 -20.55 -10.97 26.76
CA HIS A 639 -19.35 -11.07 25.93
C HIS A 639 -19.44 -12.25 24.96
N LEU A 640 -19.07 -12.01 23.70
CA LEU A 640 -19.23 -12.95 22.58
C LEU A 640 -17.90 -13.24 21.87
N VAL A 641 -17.75 -14.44 21.35
CA VAL A 641 -16.67 -14.81 20.42
C VAL A 641 -17.26 -14.92 19.02
N PHE A 642 -16.70 -14.24 18.03
CA PHE A 642 -17.12 -14.33 16.62
C PHE A 642 -16.08 -15.12 15.84
N THR A 643 -16.40 -16.34 15.42
CA THR A 643 -15.51 -17.19 14.60
C THR A 643 -15.96 -17.25 13.15
N GLY A 644 -15.02 -17.24 12.20
CA GLY A 644 -15.33 -17.47 10.79
C GLY A 644 -14.39 -16.73 9.83
N SER A 645 -14.48 -17.09 8.55
CA SER A 645 -13.64 -16.56 7.46
C SER A 645 -13.75 -15.03 7.29
N PRO A 646 -12.83 -14.38 6.54
CA PRO A 646 -12.89 -12.94 6.27
C PRO A 646 -14.13 -12.58 5.44
N GLY A 647 -14.64 -11.36 5.58
CA GLY A 647 -15.78 -10.87 4.79
C GLY A 647 -17.13 -11.55 5.05
N THR A 648 -17.27 -12.32 6.13
CA THR A 648 -18.52 -12.98 6.56
C THR A 648 -19.47 -12.08 7.37
N GLY A 649 -19.16 -10.79 7.54
CA GLY A 649 -20.04 -9.81 8.20
C GLY A 649 -19.85 -9.64 9.72
N LYS A 650 -18.77 -10.19 10.31
CA LYS A 650 -18.47 -10.11 11.76
C LYS A 650 -18.59 -8.70 12.35
N THR A 651 -17.86 -7.72 11.81
CA THR A 651 -17.86 -6.32 12.28
C THR A 651 -19.23 -5.65 12.11
N THR A 652 -19.94 -5.92 11.00
CA THR A 652 -21.29 -5.40 10.74
C THR A 652 -22.29 -5.86 11.80
N VAL A 653 -22.29 -7.16 12.12
CA VAL A 653 -23.15 -7.72 13.17
C VAL A 653 -22.75 -7.20 14.56
N ALA A 654 -21.46 -6.97 14.83
CA ALA A 654 -21.00 -6.38 16.08
C ALA A 654 -21.56 -4.96 16.29
N ARG A 655 -21.60 -4.13 15.23
CA ARG A 655 -22.19 -2.79 15.24
C ARG A 655 -23.68 -2.83 15.55
N LEU A 656 -24.45 -3.59 14.76
CA LEU A 656 -25.90 -3.75 14.95
C LEU A 656 -26.24 -4.29 16.35
N TYR A 657 -25.44 -5.21 16.88
CA TYR A 657 -25.64 -5.72 18.24
C TYR A 657 -25.45 -4.64 19.30
N GLY A 658 -24.46 -3.74 19.15
CA GLY A 658 -24.30 -2.58 20.02
C GLY A 658 -25.50 -1.64 20.03
N GLU A 659 -26.04 -1.33 18.84
CA GLU A 659 -27.23 -0.49 18.65
C GLU A 659 -28.52 -1.14 19.21
N ILE A 660 -28.70 -2.46 19.02
CA ILE A 660 -29.78 -3.22 19.66
C ILE A 660 -29.67 -3.12 21.19
N LEU A 661 -28.47 -3.28 21.75
CA LEU A 661 -28.28 -3.18 23.20
C LEU A 661 -28.53 -1.77 23.75
N ALA A 662 -28.19 -0.72 23.00
CA ALA A 662 -28.49 0.66 23.40
C ALA A 662 -29.99 0.97 23.35
N SER A 663 -30.69 0.60 22.27
CA SER A 663 -32.14 0.78 22.14
C SER A 663 -32.94 0.00 23.21
N LEU A 664 -32.42 -1.13 23.68
CA LEU A 664 -32.98 -1.90 24.81
C LEU A 664 -32.60 -1.32 26.20
N GLY A 665 -31.83 -0.24 26.28
CA GLY A 665 -31.37 0.38 27.52
C GLY A 665 -30.38 -0.48 28.32
N VAL A 666 -29.60 -1.33 27.63
CA VAL A 666 -28.56 -2.18 28.21
C VAL A 666 -27.19 -1.51 28.15
N LEU A 667 -26.97 -0.72 27.10
CA LEU A 667 -25.80 0.13 26.89
C LEU A 667 -26.25 1.60 26.81
N GLU A 668 -25.35 2.54 27.08
CA GLU A 668 -25.66 3.97 27.10
C GLU A 668 -25.71 4.57 25.68
N LYS A 669 -24.85 4.09 24.78
CA LYS A 669 -24.61 4.68 23.45
C LYS A 669 -24.63 3.63 22.33
N GLY A 670 -24.12 2.42 22.59
CA GLY A 670 -24.12 1.31 21.62
C GLY A 670 -23.08 1.42 20.50
N HIS A 671 -22.19 2.42 20.54
CA HIS A 671 -21.17 2.61 19.51
C HIS A 671 -20.15 1.46 19.50
N LEU A 672 -19.60 1.18 18.32
CA LEU A 672 -18.56 0.17 18.12
C LEU A 672 -17.17 0.83 18.16
N VAL A 673 -16.28 0.31 18.99
CA VAL A 673 -14.84 0.62 18.98
C VAL A 673 -14.11 -0.62 18.50
N GLU A 674 -13.59 -0.56 17.29
CA GLU A 674 -12.78 -1.61 16.67
C GLU A 674 -11.30 -1.40 17.01
N VAL A 675 -10.62 -2.50 17.38
CA VAL A 675 -9.21 -2.54 17.77
C VAL A 675 -8.58 -3.88 17.37
N SER A 676 -7.26 -3.90 17.30
CA SER A 676 -6.44 -5.05 16.95
C SER A 676 -5.33 -5.28 18.00
N ARG A 677 -4.36 -6.17 17.71
CA ARG A 677 -3.18 -6.37 18.56
C ARG A 677 -2.39 -5.06 18.79
N VAL A 678 -2.20 -4.23 17.77
CA VAL A 678 -1.35 -3.03 17.87
C VAL A 678 -1.96 -1.95 18.77
N ASP A 679 -3.30 -1.90 18.83
CA ASP A 679 -4.03 -0.94 19.66
C ASP A 679 -4.06 -1.31 21.15
N LEU A 680 -3.97 -2.61 21.45
CA LEU A 680 -4.13 -3.15 22.81
C LEU A 680 -2.80 -3.46 23.50
N VAL A 681 -1.83 -3.97 22.75
CA VAL A 681 -0.51 -4.33 23.28
C VAL A 681 0.40 -3.10 23.21
N GLY A 682 0.86 -2.65 24.37
CA GLY A 682 1.90 -1.62 24.49
C GLY A 682 3.28 -2.25 24.46
N GLU A 683 4.28 -1.53 23.96
CA GLU A 683 5.61 -2.10 23.71
C GLU A 683 6.46 -2.28 25.02
N HIS A 684 5.82 -2.11 26.18
CA HIS A 684 6.42 -2.05 27.53
C HIS A 684 5.59 -2.76 28.57
N ILE A 685 6.29 -3.24 29.60
CA ILE A 685 5.74 -3.70 30.87
C ILE A 685 4.87 -2.58 31.46
N GLY A 686 3.60 -2.85 31.76
CA GLY A 686 2.65 -1.89 32.31
C GLY A 686 1.94 -1.01 31.28
N SER A 687 2.56 -0.74 30.11
CA SER A 687 1.94 0.07 29.05
C SER A 687 0.80 -0.68 28.34
N THR A 688 0.88 -2.01 28.29
CA THR A 688 -0.19 -2.83 27.73
C THR A 688 -1.46 -2.74 28.56
N ALA A 689 -1.35 -2.74 29.89
CA ALA A 689 -2.49 -2.51 30.76
C ALA A 689 -3.13 -1.12 30.51
N ILE A 690 -2.32 -0.09 30.26
CA ILE A 690 -2.81 1.27 29.96
C ILE A 690 -3.52 1.31 28.58
N ARG A 691 -2.90 0.83 27.50
CA ARG A 691 -3.53 0.79 26.17
C ARG A 691 -4.83 -0.03 26.16
N THR A 692 -4.83 -1.17 26.83
CA THR A 692 -6.03 -2.01 27.01
C THR A 692 -7.11 -1.27 27.81
N GLN A 693 -6.75 -0.53 28.86
CA GLN A 693 -7.68 0.33 29.61
C GLN A 693 -8.24 1.44 28.72
N GLU A 694 -7.42 2.16 27.97
CA GLU A 694 -7.85 3.26 27.11
C GLU A 694 -8.78 2.80 25.98
N ALA A 695 -8.49 1.65 25.36
CA ALA A 695 -9.41 1.01 24.41
C ALA A 695 -10.76 0.65 25.05
N PHE A 696 -10.73 0.08 26.27
CA PHE A 696 -11.93 -0.28 27.01
C PHE A 696 -12.75 0.95 27.45
N GLU A 697 -12.08 2.02 27.87
CA GLU A 697 -12.69 3.31 28.25
C GLU A 697 -13.32 4.02 27.05
N ARG A 698 -12.67 4.01 25.87
CA ARG A 698 -13.27 4.47 24.61
C ARG A 698 -14.55 3.70 24.28
N ALA A 699 -14.60 2.40 24.58
CA ALA A 699 -15.77 1.56 24.39
C ALA A 699 -16.84 1.69 25.50
N ARG A 700 -16.65 2.54 26.52
CA ARG A 700 -17.60 2.67 27.63
C ARG A 700 -18.95 3.20 27.17
N GLY A 701 -20.00 2.45 27.49
CA GLY A 701 -21.36 2.66 26.98
C GLY A 701 -21.63 2.01 25.62
N GLY A 702 -20.69 1.23 25.07
CA GLY A 702 -20.73 0.62 23.74
C GLY A 702 -20.11 -0.78 23.69
N VAL A 703 -19.59 -1.14 22.51
CA VAL A 703 -19.00 -2.44 22.18
C VAL A 703 -17.51 -2.27 21.88
N LEU A 704 -16.66 -3.08 22.53
CA LEU A 704 -15.24 -3.21 22.19
C LEU A 704 -15.08 -4.45 21.30
N PHE A 705 -14.73 -4.26 20.03
CA PHE A 705 -14.52 -5.34 19.07
C PHE A 705 -13.02 -5.51 18.79
N ILE A 706 -12.51 -6.69 19.13
CA ILE A 706 -11.09 -7.03 18.98
C ILE A 706 -10.96 -7.99 17.81
N ASP A 707 -10.48 -7.51 16.66
CA ASP A 707 -10.24 -8.38 15.50
C ASP A 707 -8.92 -9.15 15.62
N GLU A 708 -8.88 -10.32 15.00
CA GLU A 708 -7.81 -11.31 15.07
C GLU A 708 -7.25 -11.53 16.50
N ALA A 709 -8.15 -11.65 17.49
CA ALA A 709 -7.78 -11.65 18.92
C ALA A 709 -6.79 -12.76 19.31
N TYR A 710 -6.73 -13.87 18.55
CA TYR A 710 -5.71 -14.91 18.70
C TYR A 710 -4.28 -14.39 18.53
N ALA A 711 -4.08 -13.32 17.75
CA ALA A 711 -2.79 -12.66 17.57
C ALA A 711 -2.24 -12.10 18.90
N LEU A 712 -3.08 -11.86 19.92
CA LEU A 712 -2.62 -11.50 21.27
C LEU A 712 -1.76 -12.60 21.91
N SER A 713 -1.90 -13.87 21.50
CA SER A 713 -1.20 -15.03 22.09
C SER A 713 -0.53 -15.95 21.02
N PRO A 714 0.55 -15.51 20.34
CA PRO A 714 1.26 -16.32 19.33
C PRO A 714 2.03 -17.51 19.94
N GLU A 715 2.23 -18.59 19.16
CA GLU A 715 2.84 -19.83 19.69
C GLU A 715 4.34 -19.72 20.04
N ASP A 716 5.13 -19.00 19.26
CA ASP A 716 6.60 -18.93 19.41
C ASP A 716 7.10 -17.71 20.24
N ALA A 717 6.18 -16.89 20.75
CA ALA A 717 6.51 -15.63 21.41
C ALA A 717 6.61 -15.77 22.95
N GLY A 718 7.83 -15.95 23.46
CA GLY A 718 8.14 -15.78 24.90
C GLY A 718 8.07 -14.32 25.39
N ARG A 719 7.00 -13.59 25.06
CA ARG A 719 6.78 -12.17 25.44
C ARG A 719 5.50 -12.03 26.27
N ASP A 720 5.64 -11.62 27.52
CA ASP A 720 4.53 -11.54 28.49
C ASP A 720 3.44 -10.50 28.16
N PHE A 721 3.71 -9.52 27.27
CA PHE A 721 2.79 -8.41 26.99
C PHE A 721 1.44 -8.84 26.41
N GLY A 722 1.43 -9.82 25.51
CA GLY A 722 0.17 -10.32 24.95
C GLY A 722 -0.77 -10.89 26.01
N LYS A 723 -0.18 -11.52 27.03
CA LYS A 723 -0.88 -12.03 28.20
C LYS A 723 -1.29 -10.91 29.17
N GLU A 724 -0.46 -9.88 29.33
CA GLU A 724 -0.81 -8.67 30.10
C GLU A 724 -2.07 -7.97 29.55
N ALA A 725 -2.24 -7.91 28.23
CA ALA A 725 -3.45 -7.39 27.58
C ALA A 725 -4.66 -8.25 27.94
N ILE A 726 -4.52 -9.57 27.81
CA ILE A 726 -5.58 -10.54 28.12
C ILE A 726 -5.99 -10.47 29.60
N ASP A 727 -5.03 -10.46 30.52
CA ASP A 727 -5.28 -10.39 31.97
C ASP A 727 -5.94 -9.06 32.37
N THR A 728 -5.51 -7.94 31.77
CA THR A 728 -6.14 -6.61 31.98
C THR A 728 -7.56 -6.58 31.43
N LEU A 729 -7.78 -7.06 30.21
CA LEU A 729 -9.10 -7.14 29.59
C LEU A 729 -10.06 -8.02 30.42
N VAL A 730 -9.59 -9.19 30.86
CA VAL A 730 -10.32 -10.14 31.73
C VAL A 730 -10.73 -9.48 33.05
N LYS A 731 -9.88 -8.62 33.63
CA LYS A 731 -10.23 -7.83 34.81
C LYS A 731 -11.32 -6.80 34.51
N LEU A 732 -11.14 -5.99 33.46
CA LEU A 732 -12.09 -4.93 33.10
C LEU A 732 -13.47 -5.46 32.68
N MET A 733 -13.52 -6.61 32.02
CA MET A 733 -14.75 -7.34 31.74
C MET A 733 -15.52 -7.75 33.01
N GLU A 734 -14.85 -7.98 34.13
CA GLU A 734 -15.51 -8.29 35.41
C GLU A 734 -15.98 -7.01 36.12
N ASP A 735 -15.08 -6.02 36.25
CA ASP A 735 -15.32 -4.77 36.96
C ASP A 735 -16.39 -3.90 36.28
N HIS A 736 -16.53 -3.99 34.95
CA HIS A 736 -17.40 -3.13 34.14
C HIS A 736 -18.37 -3.90 33.21
N ARG A 737 -18.72 -5.15 33.55
CA ARG A 737 -19.62 -6.04 32.78
C ARG A 737 -20.98 -5.48 32.34
N ASP A 738 -21.45 -4.42 33.01
CA ASP A 738 -22.73 -3.78 32.76
C ASP A 738 -22.60 -2.51 31.88
N ALA A 739 -21.37 -2.04 31.62
CA ALA A 739 -21.08 -0.80 30.89
C ALA A 739 -20.36 -1.00 29.53
N VAL A 740 -19.73 -2.14 29.29
CA VAL A 740 -19.04 -2.47 28.03
C VAL A 740 -19.37 -3.89 27.60
N VAL A 741 -19.60 -4.10 26.30
CA VAL A 741 -19.64 -5.44 25.71
C VAL A 741 -18.39 -5.68 24.86
N VAL A 742 -17.48 -6.50 25.37
CA VAL A 742 -16.35 -7.02 24.60
C VAL A 742 -16.79 -8.16 23.66
N ILE A 743 -16.36 -8.08 22.39
CA ILE A 743 -16.45 -9.12 21.37
C ILE A 743 -15.03 -9.40 20.86
N VAL A 744 -14.63 -10.66 20.80
CA VAL A 744 -13.35 -11.08 20.19
C VAL A 744 -13.62 -11.84 18.90
N ALA A 745 -12.90 -11.52 17.84
CA ALA A 745 -13.09 -12.10 16.51
C ALA A 745 -11.82 -12.77 15.95
N GLY A 746 -12.02 -13.69 15.01
CA GLY A 746 -10.92 -14.33 14.28
C GLY A 746 -11.35 -15.57 13.49
N TYR A 747 -10.37 -16.26 12.89
CA TYR A 747 -10.55 -17.56 12.25
C TYR A 747 -10.89 -18.65 13.27
N THR A 748 -11.64 -19.68 12.84
CA THR A 748 -12.25 -20.64 13.78
C THR A 748 -11.23 -21.48 14.55
N ALA A 749 -10.23 -22.07 13.89
CA ALA A 749 -9.27 -22.96 14.55
C ALA A 749 -8.31 -22.19 15.49
N GLU A 750 -7.95 -20.98 15.09
CA GLU A 750 -7.10 -20.02 15.77
C GLU A 750 -7.79 -19.50 17.04
N MET A 751 -9.09 -19.20 16.96
CA MET A 751 -9.90 -18.80 18.12
C MET A 751 -10.17 -19.96 19.08
N ASP A 752 -10.42 -21.18 18.59
CA ASP A 752 -10.53 -22.37 19.45
C ASP A 752 -9.23 -22.62 20.23
N ARG A 753 -8.07 -22.47 19.56
CA ARG A 753 -6.74 -22.52 20.19
C ARG A 753 -6.58 -21.40 21.22
N PHE A 754 -6.85 -20.14 20.85
CA PHE A 754 -6.76 -18.98 21.74
C PHE A 754 -7.57 -19.13 23.03
N LEU A 755 -8.80 -19.62 22.92
CA LEU A 755 -9.67 -19.91 24.07
C LEU A 755 -9.13 -21.05 24.94
N SER A 756 -8.55 -22.09 24.33
CA SER A 756 -7.96 -23.23 25.07
C SER A 756 -6.74 -22.83 25.91
N VAL A 757 -5.93 -21.89 25.41
CA VAL A 757 -4.71 -21.38 26.08
C VAL A 757 -5.06 -20.39 27.21
N ASN A 758 -6.21 -19.73 27.15
CA ASN A 758 -6.59 -18.64 28.05
C ASN A 758 -7.91 -18.94 28.82
N PRO A 759 -7.87 -19.73 29.91
CA PRO A 759 -9.07 -20.08 30.69
C PRO A 759 -9.84 -18.87 31.24
N GLY A 760 -9.14 -17.76 31.55
CA GLY A 760 -9.76 -16.51 31.99
C GLY A 760 -10.71 -15.92 30.94
N VAL A 761 -10.28 -15.94 29.68
CA VAL A 761 -11.08 -15.56 28.49
C VAL A 761 -12.25 -16.53 28.34
N ALA A 762 -11.98 -17.84 28.19
CA ALA A 762 -13.02 -18.86 27.98
C ALA A 762 -14.10 -18.88 29.08
N SER A 763 -13.76 -18.48 30.32
CA SER A 763 -14.73 -18.38 31.42
C SER A 763 -15.68 -17.17 31.33
N ARG A 764 -15.29 -16.09 30.65
CA ARG A 764 -16.00 -14.80 30.60
C ARG A 764 -16.79 -14.62 29.31
N PHE A 765 -16.26 -15.10 28.19
CA PHE A 765 -17.00 -15.18 26.94
C PHE A 765 -18.06 -16.28 27.03
N SER A 766 -19.32 -15.92 26.84
CA SER A 766 -20.45 -16.79 27.17
C SER A 766 -21.01 -17.60 26.01
N ARG A 767 -20.75 -17.18 24.78
CA ARG A 767 -21.19 -17.84 23.55
C ARG A 767 -20.17 -17.59 22.45
N THR A 768 -19.98 -18.60 21.61
CA THR A 768 -19.32 -18.49 20.32
C THR A 768 -20.37 -18.46 19.23
N ILE A 769 -20.30 -17.45 18.36
CA ILE A 769 -21.15 -17.29 17.19
C ILE A 769 -20.27 -17.57 15.97
N THR A 770 -20.58 -18.65 15.25
CA THR A 770 -19.84 -19.04 14.04
C THR A 770 -20.53 -18.49 12.79
N PHE A 771 -19.78 -17.68 12.07
CA PHE A 771 -20.09 -17.11 10.77
C PHE A 771 -19.56 -18.08 9.71
N GLY A 772 -20.48 -18.79 9.05
CA GLY A 772 -20.14 -19.66 7.93
C GLY A 772 -19.84 -18.86 6.66
N ASP A 773 -19.16 -19.50 5.70
CA ASP A 773 -18.99 -18.95 4.36
C ASP A 773 -20.34 -18.87 3.63
N TYR A 774 -20.53 -17.81 2.84
CA TYR A 774 -21.76 -17.62 2.06
C TYR A 774 -21.88 -18.65 0.93
N GLY A 775 -23.09 -19.18 0.73
CA GLY A 775 -23.47 -19.97 -0.44
C GLY A 775 -23.43 -19.14 -1.75
N PRO A 776 -23.33 -19.77 -2.93
CA PRO A 776 -23.37 -19.04 -4.21
C PRO A 776 -24.63 -18.17 -4.37
N ASP A 777 -25.80 -18.67 -3.94
CA ASP A 777 -27.06 -17.91 -3.93
C ASP A 777 -27.04 -16.71 -2.97
N GLU A 778 -26.29 -16.81 -1.87
CA GLU A 778 -26.12 -15.72 -0.91
C GLU A 778 -25.15 -14.66 -1.46
N LEU A 779 -24.05 -15.07 -2.10
CA LEU A 779 -23.14 -14.15 -2.79
C LEU A 779 -23.84 -13.41 -3.94
N LEU A 780 -24.67 -14.10 -4.74
CA LEU A 780 -25.53 -13.47 -5.74
C LEU A 780 -26.48 -12.44 -5.11
N ARG A 781 -27.12 -12.75 -3.98
CA ARG A 781 -27.99 -11.81 -3.27
C ARG A 781 -27.26 -10.59 -2.72
N ILE A 782 -26.00 -10.75 -2.30
CA ILE A 782 -25.15 -9.62 -1.87
C ILE A 782 -24.81 -8.71 -3.07
N VAL A 783 -24.50 -9.27 -4.23
CA VAL A 783 -24.32 -8.49 -5.48
C VAL A 783 -25.62 -7.78 -5.87
N GLY A 784 -26.77 -8.46 -5.73
CA GLY A 784 -28.09 -7.87 -5.97
C GLY A 784 -28.38 -6.66 -5.07
N GLN A 785 -28.11 -6.77 -3.77
CA GLN A 785 -28.26 -5.63 -2.84
C GLN A 785 -27.35 -4.46 -3.21
N GLN A 786 -26.09 -4.72 -3.55
CA GLN A 786 -25.17 -3.66 -3.97
C GLN A 786 -25.59 -3.00 -5.29
N ALA A 787 -26.14 -3.78 -6.23
CA ALA A 787 -26.72 -3.24 -7.44
C ALA A 787 -27.90 -2.31 -7.12
N ASP A 788 -28.87 -2.78 -6.34
CA ASP A 788 -30.04 -1.99 -5.92
C ASP A 788 -29.63 -0.70 -5.17
N GLU A 789 -28.62 -0.76 -4.28
CA GLU A 789 -28.07 0.39 -3.54
C GLU A 789 -27.41 1.44 -4.45
N HIS A 790 -26.87 1.05 -5.60
CA HIS A 790 -26.20 1.92 -6.57
C HIS A 790 -27.08 2.18 -7.82
N GLU A 791 -28.39 1.95 -7.72
CA GLU A 791 -29.39 2.12 -8.81
C GLU A 791 -29.18 1.23 -10.06
N TYR A 792 -28.36 0.18 -9.95
CA TYR A 792 -28.19 -0.87 -10.97
C TYR A 792 -29.21 -1.99 -10.82
N ARG A 793 -29.50 -2.69 -11.92
CA ARG A 793 -30.42 -3.82 -12.00
C ARG A 793 -29.77 -4.99 -12.74
N LEU A 794 -29.70 -6.17 -12.10
CA LEU A 794 -29.19 -7.39 -12.72
C LEU A 794 -30.22 -7.96 -13.72
N THR A 795 -29.81 -8.20 -14.96
CA THR A 795 -30.63 -8.97 -15.91
C THR A 795 -30.77 -10.44 -15.46
N PRO A 796 -31.83 -11.18 -15.85
CA PRO A 796 -31.97 -12.60 -15.50
C PRO A 796 -30.78 -13.46 -15.94
N ALA A 797 -30.19 -13.14 -17.10
CA ALA A 797 -28.99 -13.80 -17.60
C ALA A 797 -27.74 -13.48 -16.76
N ALA A 798 -27.57 -12.23 -16.30
CA ALA A 798 -26.47 -11.86 -15.41
C ALA A 798 -26.56 -12.59 -14.06
N SER A 799 -27.77 -12.70 -13.49
CA SER A 799 -28.00 -13.44 -12.24
C SER A 799 -27.68 -14.94 -12.39
N GLU A 800 -28.05 -15.56 -13.51
CA GLU A 800 -27.69 -16.96 -13.79
C GLU A 800 -26.18 -17.15 -14.01
N ALA A 801 -25.52 -16.19 -14.66
CA ALA A 801 -24.07 -16.19 -14.86
C ALA A 801 -23.32 -16.01 -13.53
N LEU A 802 -23.74 -15.07 -12.68
CA LEU A 802 -23.20 -14.85 -11.33
C LEU A 802 -23.33 -16.10 -10.45
N LEU A 803 -24.46 -16.79 -10.50
CA LEU A 803 -24.65 -18.03 -9.74
C LEU A 803 -23.65 -19.11 -10.19
N LYS A 804 -23.43 -19.27 -11.50
CA LYS A 804 -22.42 -20.20 -12.06
C LYS A 804 -21.00 -19.78 -11.66
N TYR A 805 -20.69 -18.49 -11.75
CA TYR A 805 -19.39 -17.91 -11.37
C TYR A 805 -19.07 -18.19 -9.88
N PHE A 806 -19.96 -17.83 -8.95
CA PHE A 806 -19.78 -18.11 -7.51
C PHE A 806 -19.84 -19.60 -7.15
N THR A 807 -20.39 -20.46 -8.02
CA THR A 807 -20.31 -21.93 -7.88
C THR A 807 -18.97 -22.48 -8.34
N ALA A 808 -18.31 -21.84 -9.31
CA ALA A 808 -17.02 -22.26 -9.85
C ALA A 808 -15.81 -21.77 -9.04
N ILE A 809 -15.93 -20.66 -8.32
CA ILE A 809 -14.82 -20.13 -7.49
C ILE A 809 -14.46 -21.11 -6.35
N PRO A 810 -13.18 -21.49 -6.21
CA PRO A 810 -12.74 -22.37 -5.13
C PRO A 810 -12.80 -21.67 -3.76
N LYS A 811 -13.60 -22.23 -2.85
CA LYS A 811 -13.72 -21.76 -1.46
C LYS A 811 -12.59 -22.31 -0.60
N GLY A 812 -11.40 -21.71 -0.73
CA GLY A 812 -10.24 -21.98 0.11
C GLY A 812 -10.30 -21.24 1.48
N PRO A 813 -9.37 -21.51 2.41
CA PRO A 813 -9.36 -20.90 3.75
C PRO A 813 -9.28 -19.37 3.77
N ALA A 814 -8.76 -18.76 2.70
CA ALA A 814 -8.64 -17.31 2.53
C ALA A 814 -9.79 -16.68 1.71
N PHE A 815 -10.89 -17.39 1.47
CA PHE A 815 -11.99 -16.90 0.64
C PHE A 815 -12.66 -15.66 1.26
N GLY A 816 -12.74 -14.58 0.48
CA GLY A 816 -13.16 -13.25 0.95
C GLY A 816 -14.66 -13.06 1.16
N ASN A 817 -15.51 -14.05 0.86
CA ASN A 817 -16.96 -14.01 1.09
C ASN A 817 -17.63 -12.74 0.56
N GLY A 818 -18.23 -11.91 1.42
CA GLY A 818 -18.88 -10.66 1.02
C GLY A 818 -17.92 -9.64 0.38
N ARG A 819 -16.61 -9.71 0.68
CA ARG A 819 -15.58 -8.93 -0.03
C ARG A 819 -15.45 -9.38 -1.47
N THR A 820 -15.47 -10.70 -1.72
CA THR A 820 -15.45 -11.26 -3.08
C THR A 820 -16.72 -10.91 -3.87
N ALA A 821 -17.90 -10.95 -3.22
CA ALA A 821 -19.13 -10.49 -3.84
C ALA A 821 -19.05 -9.01 -4.24
N ARG A 822 -18.55 -8.15 -3.35
CA ARG A 822 -18.33 -6.72 -3.62
C ARG A 822 -17.35 -6.48 -4.77
N GLN A 823 -16.19 -7.12 -4.74
CA GLN A 823 -15.20 -7.04 -5.83
C GLN A 823 -15.77 -7.52 -7.17
N THR A 824 -16.66 -8.52 -7.15
CA THR A 824 -17.35 -8.99 -8.37
C THR A 824 -18.33 -7.95 -8.89
N PHE A 825 -19.08 -7.27 -8.01
CA PHE A 825 -19.98 -6.17 -8.39
C PHE A 825 -19.19 -4.97 -8.94
N GLU A 826 -18.12 -4.55 -8.26
CA GLU A 826 -17.24 -3.45 -8.70
C GLU A 826 -16.64 -3.74 -10.09
N ALA A 827 -16.17 -4.98 -10.33
CA ALA A 827 -15.68 -5.40 -11.65
C ALA A 827 -16.78 -5.47 -12.73
N MET A 828 -18.03 -5.75 -12.34
CA MET A 828 -19.18 -5.68 -13.25
C MET A 828 -19.55 -4.24 -13.63
N VAL A 829 -19.49 -3.31 -12.68
CA VAL A 829 -19.70 -1.87 -12.93
C VAL A 829 -18.60 -1.31 -13.84
N GLU A 830 -17.34 -1.71 -13.67
CA GLU A 830 -16.24 -1.29 -14.57
C GLU A 830 -16.44 -1.78 -16.01
N ARG A 831 -16.84 -3.05 -16.19
CA ARG A 831 -17.14 -3.63 -17.51
C ARG A 831 -18.39 -3.00 -18.15
N HIS A 832 -19.44 -2.79 -17.36
CA HIS A 832 -20.65 -2.07 -17.77
C HIS A 832 -20.32 -0.66 -18.28
N ALA A 833 -19.58 0.13 -17.50
CA ALA A 833 -19.18 1.47 -17.89
C ALA A 833 -18.37 1.48 -19.21
N SER A 834 -17.47 0.50 -19.38
CA SER A 834 -16.69 0.32 -20.60
C SER A 834 -17.55 -0.01 -21.82
N ARG A 835 -18.61 -0.81 -21.65
CA ARG A 835 -19.59 -1.17 -22.68
C ARG A 835 -20.50 0.01 -23.04
N VAL A 836 -21.07 0.69 -22.03
CA VAL A 836 -21.98 1.83 -22.24
C VAL A 836 -21.28 3.04 -22.85
N ALA A 837 -19.99 3.25 -22.57
CA ALA A 837 -19.18 4.28 -23.22
C ALA A 837 -19.06 4.14 -24.75
N GLN A 838 -19.39 2.97 -25.33
CA GLN A 838 -19.44 2.75 -26.77
C GLN A 838 -20.83 3.01 -27.38
N VAL A 839 -21.84 3.35 -26.58
CA VAL A 839 -23.20 3.65 -27.02
C VAL A 839 -23.37 5.16 -27.17
N SER A 840 -23.75 5.62 -28.36
CA SER A 840 -23.78 7.05 -28.71
C SER A 840 -24.92 7.87 -28.10
N ASP A 841 -25.98 7.21 -27.63
CA ASP A 841 -27.12 7.81 -26.93
C ASP A 841 -27.73 6.74 -26.00
N PRO A 842 -27.12 6.49 -24.83
CA PRO A 842 -27.51 5.39 -23.95
C PRO A 842 -28.83 5.68 -23.25
N THR A 843 -29.74 4.72 -23.26
CA THR A 843 -31.02 4.82 -22.55
C THR A 843 -30.83 4.65 -21.03
N THR A 844 -31.84 5.00 -20.25
CA THR A 844 -31.85 4.74 -18.80
C THR A 844 -31.68 3.24 -18.47
N ASP A 845 -32.18 2.35 -19.34
CA ASP A 845 -31.96 0.91 -19.17
C ASP A 845 -30.52 0.52 -19.51
N ASP A 846 -29.89 1.08 -20.55
CA ASP A 846 -28.45 0.86 -20.82
C ASP A 846 -27.57 1.31 -19.64
N LEU A 847 -27.90 2.47 -19.05
CA LEU A 847 -27.17 3.05 -17.91
C LEU A 847 -27.34 2.26 -16.59
N THR A 848 -28.39 1.43 -16.46
CA THR A 848 -28.71 0.74 -15.19
C THR A 848 -28.70 -0.79 -15.28
N LEU A 849 -28.76 -1.40 -16.46
CA LEU A 849 -28.80 -2.86 -16.59
C LEU A 849 -27.41 -3.49 -16.71
N LEU A 850 -27.13 -4.42 -15.79
CA LEU A 850 -25.96 -5.29 -15.81
C LEU A 850 -26.27 -6.62 -16.52
N TYR A 851 -25.41 -7.01 -17.45
CA TYR A 851 -25.55 -8.17 -18.33
C TYR A 851 -24.53 -9.26 -17.99
N ALA A 852 -24.74 -10.46 -18.52
CA ALA A 852 -23.84 -11.60 -18.28
C ALA A 852 -22.43 -11.38 -18.85
N GLU A 853 -22.30 -10.53 -19.88
CA GLU A 853 -21.03 -10.10 -20.48
C GLU A 853 -20.26 -9.09 -19.62
N ASP A 854 -20.92 -8.46 -18.65
CA ASP A 854 -20.25 -7.56 -17.70
C ASP A 854 -19.52 -8.35 -16.59
N LEU A 855 -19.65 -9.69 -16.50
CA LEU A 855 -18.94 -10.45 -15.46
C LEU A 855 -17.42 -10.46 -15.66
N PRO A 856 -16.64 -10.46 -14.55
CA PRO A 856 -15.23 -10.80 -14.61
C PRO A 856 -15.01 -12.26 -15.04
N GLU A 857 -13.83 -12.52 -15.62
CA GLU A 857 -13.36 -13.89 -15.85
C GLU A 857 -13.06 -14.59 -14.52
N LEU A 858 -13.07 -15.93 -14.52
CA LEU A 858 -12.75 -16.70 -13.32
C LEU A 858 -11.27 -16.53 -12.93
N PRO A 859 -10.96 -16.27 -11.65
CA PRO A 859 -9.59 -16.11 -11.14
C PRO A 859 -8.83 -17.44 -11.02
#